data_AF-A0A5Q0GTZ7-F1
#
_entry.id   AF-A0A5Q0GTZ7-F1
#
_cell.length_a   1.000
_cell.length_b   1.000
_cell.length_c   1.000
_cell.angle_alpha   90.00
_cell.angle_beta   90.00
_cell.angle_gamma   90.00
#
_symmetry.space_group_name_H-M   'P 1'
#
loop_
_entity.id
_entity.type
_entity.pdbx_description
1 polymer ?
#
loop_
_entity_poly.entity_id
_entity_poly.type
_entity_poly.pdbx_seq_one_letter_code
_entity_poly.pdbx_strand_id
1 'polypeptide(L)'
;MSRADHEFHSPLTLLREWRDRSDGARLREVLITGFTHDLVFLERHCVPTARALGARITVLGGAGQAVHEPVDVRYAGRTYQHGHAACAGAFHPKLVVLVGDDDVWAAIGSGNPTWSGWGHNQELWLVLRTSTRRGPTAQRDLAAWLVDLPEVVAMPTWIADAVVRVGGYVAPDQIDDSLPDLRIFGNLRQPILSRLSPGPVDALRVSSPFFDPRGAALRALVDRFSPAALDVALQPTLSQYDAAALAGVAATMPTACFRLLDESRTYHGKLVEWVADGVTTALVGSANCTAAAMLSTTAAGGNCELVALAPVPDSLLPEGTAATTIPPSQAHALATQPRRAVTLVLLGARRQEQDLVVELTTTAREPITIESSPDGTPGTWTAFHVWRPTGEASATLRFPAPEQLGGAVRAWVDVSGERVVSSAVYLTDPVRCLPREDEQDRPRLVRDYELDKTITDPALAARFNADLLRLLSQVSQRPPTGASALRTQPSAVEVASSEDRWGAWLHHVEGMLGPSLTGLVFPSSPRLPDGTVTRWTVGADPDDAELADDEDEDVVDTEIEPDSEHRTIPPSEHRKLRTWATRWVKAVSRPARPPLELRMTVVLLYLDLLAAGVWGTEESWRTEVRDLVHALLPDDDETDALPGRIISYQCSLTAVCLALLFQDASPHGGGEHDIIAKAAWEAARESVAFADRRLAVDYLHRAAQAHARVVSESEVDKIIDLAEAVVDDPRAELRAAFAQAGLPAQLMDGVWVVDGEFRNPRRTAAQAATVAGKQSAVLARNASRAALVLRDGATLFFAESTAPRWRVYRLSPLGTPLSLLGNPEELPPAVSQHPLDAAPPQVGQLADQLEVDLAQLVAAVRTVS
;
A
#
# COMPACT_ATOMS: atom_id res chain seq x y z
N MET A 1 -10.12 -30.64 37.98
CA MET A 1 -9.27 -31.75 37.51
C MET A 1 -9.44 -31.85 36.00
N SER A 2 -8.62 -31.14 35.23
CA SER A 2 -8.62 -31.28 33.76
C SER A 2 -7.88 -32.56 33.42
N ARG A 3 -8.57 -33.47 32.75
CA ARG A 3 -7.99 -34.69 32.17
C ARG A 3 -7.01 -34.22 31.09
N ALA A 4 -5.75 -34.61 31.16
CA ALA A 4 -4.84 -34.41 30.03
C ALA A 4 -5.26 -35.40 28.94
N ASP A 5 -5.88 -34.91 27.87
CA ASP A 5 -6.14 -35.71 26.69
C ASP A 5 -4.91 -35.61 25.77
N HIS A 6 -4.33 -36.76 25.43
CA HIS A 6 -3.26 -36.85 24.43
C HIS A 6 -3.88 -36.77 23.03
N GLU A 7 -4.00 -35.56 22.49
CA GLU A 7 -4.48 -35.32 21.13
C GLU A 7 -3.33 -34.86 20.21
N PHE A 8 -3.38 -35.26 18.93
CA PHE A 8 -2.44 -34.80 17.90
C PHE A 8 -2.71 -33.32 17.57
N HIS A 9 -2.04 -32.42 18.28
CA HIS A 9 -2.12 -30.99 17.99
C HIS A 9 -0.90 -30.53 17.18
N SER A 10 -1.08 -30.53 15.85
CA SER A 10 -0.28 -29.67 14.98
C SER A 10 -0.76 -28.23 15.13
N PRO A 11 0.08 -27.19 14.94
CA PRO A 11 -0.42 -25.82 14.79
C PRO A 11 -1.49 -25.67 13.68
N LEU A 12 -1.47 -26.54 12.65
CA LEU A 12 -2.55 -26.60 11.65
C LEU A 12 -3.88 -27.08 12.23
N THR A 13 -3.85 -27.98 13.22
CA THR A 13 -5.05 -28.44 13.92
C THR A 13 -5.71 -27.26 14.65
N LEU A 14 -4.91 -26.42 15.33
CA LEU A 14 -5.44 -25.23 16.02
C LEU A 14 -6.10 -24.24 15.06
N LEU A 15 -5.49 -24.01 13.89
CA LEU A 15 -6.08 -23.14 12.89
C LEU A 15 -7.39 -23.69 12.32
N ARG A 16 -7.48 -25.01 12.12
CA ARG A 16 -8.72 -25.68 11.66
C ARG A 16 -9.81 -25.62 12.74
N GLU A 17 -9.46 -25.93 13.98
CA GLU A 17 -10.39 -25.81 15.11
C GLU A 17 -10.91 -24.39 15.25
N TRP A 18 -10.05 -23.37 15.09
CA TRP A 18 -10.48 -21.97 15.10
C TRP A 18 -11.49 -21.68 14.00
N ARG A 19 -11.19 -22.12 12.76
CA ARG A 19 -12.09 -21.97 11.60
C ARG A 19 -13.44 -22.65 11.85
N ASP A 20 -13.44 -23.80 12.49
CA ASP A 20 -14.61 -24.65 12.66
C ASP A 20 -15.43 -24.27 13.92
N ARG A 21 -15.07 -23.18 14.62
CA ARG A 21 -15.85 -22.66 15.76
C ARG A 21 -17.24 -22.21 15.32
N SER A 22 -18.25 -22.58 16.10
CA SER A 22 -19.66 -22.24 15.82
C SER A 22 -20.00 -20.78 16.07
N ASP A 23 -19.17 -20.05 16.83
CA ASP A 23 -19.36 -18.63 17.12
C ASP A 23 -18.84 -17.70 16.02
N GLY A 24 -18.16 -18.23 15.01
CA GLY A 24 -17.60 -17.45 13.91
C GLY A 24 -16.50 -16.48 14.36
N ALA A 25 -15.80 -16.78 15.47
CA ALA A 25 -14.78 -15.90 16.02
C ALA A 25 -13.70 -15.54 14.99
N ARG A 26 -13.47 -14.23 14.82
CA ARG A 26 -12.46 -13.71 13.91
C ARG A 26 -11.05 -14.00 14.38
N LEU A 27 -10.14 -14.15 13.44
CA LEU A 27 -8.72 -14.21 13.71
C LEU A 27 -8.08 -12.89 13.27
N ARG A 28 -7.45 -12.17 14.20
CA ARG A 28 -6.83 -10.86 13.97
C ARG A 28 -5.34 -10.98 13.68
N GLU A 29 -4.63 -11.81 14.45
CA GLU A 29 -3.20 -12.02 14.29
C GLU A 29 -2.84 -13.50 14.26
N VAL A 30 -1.87 -13.84 13.41
CA VAL A 30 -1.13 -15.10 13.44
C VAL A 30 0.36 -14.77 13.48
N LEU A 31 1.04 -15.14 14.56
CA LEU A 31 2.49 -15.07 14.66
C LEU A 31 3.07 -16.48 14.57
N ILE A 32 4.04 -16.69 13.68
CA ILE A 32 4.75 -17.95 13.52
C ILE A 32 6.24 -17.68 13.64
N THR A 33 6.91 -18.36 14.57
CA THR A 33 8.37 -18.33 14.70
C THR A 33 8.96 -19.72 14.48
N GLY A 34 10.17 -19.77 13.94
CA GLY A 34 10.91 -21.02 13.80
C GLY A 34 12.37 -20.82 13.43
N PHE A 35 13.16 -21.87 13.59
CA PHE A 35 14.54 -21.87 13.10
C PHE A 35 14.52 -22.07 11.58
N THR A 36 14.16 -23.28 11.17
CA THR A 36 13.90 -23.63 9.78
C THR A 36 12.48 -23.23 9.40
N HIS A 37 12.27 -22.76 8.18
CA HIS A 37 10.93 -22.41 7.71
C HIS A 37 10.75 -22.73 6.22
N ASP A 38 9.53 -23.15 5.88
CA ASP A 38 9.11 -23.47 4.53
C ASP A 38 7.91 -22.59 4.19
N LEU A 39 8.16 -21.51 3.46
CA LEU A 39 7.11 -20.56 3.09
C LEU A 39 6.14 -21.17 2.08
N VAL A 40 6.59 -22.09 1.22
CA VAL A 40 5.72 -22.79 0.25
C VAL A 40 4.73 -23.68 0.99
N PHE A 41 5.18 -24.40 2.01
CA PHE A 41 4.32 -25.16 2.91
C PHE A 41 3.30 -24.27 3.62
N LEU A 42 3.73 -23.13 4.19
CA LEU A 42 2.84 -22.20 4.88
C LEU A 42 1.81 -21.57 3.92
N GLU A 43 2.22 -21.17 2.72
CA GLU A 43 1.36 -20.63 1.66
C GLU A 43 0.30 -21.63 1.21
N ARG A 44 0.61 -22.93 1.25
CA ARG A 44 -0.33 -23.98 0.89
C ARG A 44 -1.29 -24.36 2.02
N HIS A 45 -0.84 -24.37 3.27
CA HIS A 45 -1.56 -25.02 4.36
C HIS A 45 -2.01 -24.12 5.51
N CYS A 46 -1.40 -22.94 5.68
CA CYS A 46 -1.64 -22.06 6.83
C CYS A 46 -2.17 -20.69 6.41
N VAL A 47 -1.42 -19.98 5.56
CA VAL A 47 -1.74 -18.61 5.11
C VAL A 47 -3.15 -18.49 4.54
N PRO A 48 -3.66 -19.41 3.70
CA PRO A 48 -4.98 -19.28 3.08
C PRO A 48 -6.09 -19.22 4.12
N THR A 49 -6.07 -20.16 5.06
CA THR A 49 -7.09 -20.29 6.10
C THR A 49 -7.00 -19.13 7.08
N ALA A 50 -5.79 -18.78 7.53
CA ALA A 50 -5.59 -17.64 8.42
C ALA A 50 -6.06 -16.32 7.78
N ARG A 51 -5.81 -16.13 6.47
CA ARG A 51 -6.32 -14.97 5.73
C ARG A 51 -7.82 -14.98 5.53
N ALA A 52 -8.41 -16.14 5.26
CA ALA A 52 -9.86 -16.26 5.16
C ALA A 52 -10.55 -15.86 6.47
N LEU A 53 -9.95 -16.18 7.62
CA LEU A 53 -10.41 -15.79 8.95
C LEU A 53 -10.11 -14.33 9.33
N GLY A 54 -9.40 -13.59 8.48
CA GLY A 54 -9.16 -12.16 8.59
C GLY A 54 -7.81 -11.76 9.19
N ALA A 55 -6.91 -12.70 9.44
CA ALA A 55 -5.70 -12.40 10.21
C ALA A 55 -4.67 -11.60 9.41
N ARG A 56 -3.90 -10.74 10.08
CA ARG A 56 -2.52 -10.45 9.67
C ARG A 56 -1.65 -11.62 10.08
N ILE A 57 -0.77 -12.05 9.19
CA ILE A 57 0.15 -13.17 9.44
C ILE A 57 1.57 -12.64 9.42
N THR A 58 2.34 -12.97 10.45
CA THR A 58 3.74 -12.59 10.61
C THR A 58 4.57 -13.86 10.78
N VAL A 59 5.53 -14.08 9.88
CA VAL A 59 6.46 -15.23 9.92
C VAL A 59 7.87 -14.72 10.19
N LEU A 60 8.46 -15.16 11.30
CA LEU A 60 9.83 -14.83 11.69
C LEU A 60 10.69 -16.10 11.71
N GLY A 61 11.63 -16.19 10.77
CA GLY A 61 12.51 -17.35 10.60
C GLY A 61 13.98 -17.04 10.90
N GLY A 62 14.79 -18.06 11.18
CA GLY A 62 16.25 -17.91 11.23
C GLY A 62 16.82 -17.57 9.84
N ALA A 63 17.71 -16.57 9.77
CA ALA A 63 18.41 -16.23 8.54
C ALA A 63 19.20 -17.43 7.98
N GLY A 64 19.09 -17.70 6.68
CA GLY A 64 19.81 -18.82 6.06
C GLY A 64 19.23 -20.20 6.33
N GLN A 65 18.05 -20.29 6.95
CA GLN A 65 17.42 -21.56 7.34
C GLN A 65 16.12 -21.84 6.56
N ALA A 66 15.87 -21.11 5.48
CA ALA A 66 14.79 -21.44 4.55
C ALA A 66 15.10 -22.77 3.83
N VAL A 67 14.08 -23.61 3.64
CA VAL A 67 14.18 -24.87 2.87
C VAL A 67 13.47 -24.80 1.51
N HIS A 68 13.12 -23.59 1.09
CA HIS A 68 12.48 -23.28 -0.19
C HIS A 68 13.41 -22.42 -1.03
N GLU A 69 13.23 -22.45 -2.34
CA GLU A 69 13.86 -21.49 -3.24
C GLU A 69 13.01 -20.21 -3.34
N PRO A 70 13.61 -19.01 -3.46
CA PRO A 70 12.85 -17.76 -3.52
C PRO A 70 11.79 -17.72 -4.63
N VAL A 71 12.09 -18.35 -5.78
CA VAL A 71 11.20 -18.43 -6.95
C VAL A 71 9.88 -19.17 -6.70
N ASP A 72 9.83 -20.03 -5.68
CA ASP A 72 8.64 -20.82 -5.35
C ASP A 72 7.66 -20.06 -4.45
N VAL A 73 8.08 -18.93 -3.87
CA VAL A 73 7.29 -18.15 -2.91
C VAL A 73 6.52 -17.07 -3.64
N ARG A 74 5.19 -17.07 -3.48
CA ARG A 74 4.29 -16.23 -4.29
C ARG A 74 3.65 -15.09 -3.51
N TYR A 75 3.43 -15.28 -2.21
CA TYR A 75 2.58 -14.39 -1.44
C TYR A 75 3.29 -13.69 -0.28
N ALA A 76 4.54 -14.04 0.05
CA ALA A 76 5.35 -13.33 1.02
C ALA A 76 5.45 -11.83 0.68
N GLY A 77 5.27 -10.99 1.70
CA GLY A 77 5.23 -9.54 1.55
C GLY A 77 3.92 -8.99 0.96
N ARG A 78 3.01 -9.83 0.48
CA ARG A 78 1.72 -9.43 -0.13
C ARG A 78 0.55 -9.88 0.71
N THR A 79 0.51 -11.15 1.09
CA THR A 79 -0.53 -11.72 1.95
C THR A 79 0.01 -12.08 3.32
N TYR A 80 1.29 -12.00 3.60
CA TYR A 80 1.81 -12.13 4.95
C TYR A 80 3.16 -11.48 5.03
N GLN A 81 3.55 -11.08 6.24
CA GLN A 81 4.85 -10.48 6.48
C GLN A 81 5.85 -11.60 6.76
N HIS A 82 7.04 -11.47 6.18
CA HIS A 82 8.17 -12.35 6.43
C HIS A 82 9.38 -11.51 6.81
N GLY A 83 10.14 -11.99 7.79
CA GLY A 83 11.41 -11.42 8.16
C GLY A 83 12.36 -12.47 8.69
N HIS A 84 13.65 -12.14 8.67
CA HIS A 84 14.68 -12.93 9.30
C HIS A 84 15.02 -12.38 10.69
N ALA A 85 15.15 -13.29 11.64
CA ALA A 85 15.77 -13.05 12.92
C ALA A 85 17.28 -13.33 12.84
N ALA A 86 18.07 -12.47 13.46
CA ALA A 86 19.52 -12.61 13.60
C ALA A 86 19.94 -12.41 15.06
N CYS A 87 20.70 -13.37 15.58
CA CYS A 87 21.41 -13.28 16.85
C CYS A 87 22.77 -13.96 16.72
N ALA A 88 23.64 -13.85 17.72
CA ALA A 88 24.96 -14.47 17.68
C ALA A 88 24.90 -16.02 17.70
N GLY A 89 23.92 -16.60 18.39
CA GLY A 89 23.55 -18.02 18.29
C GLY A 89 22.44 -18.26 17.26
N ALA A 90 21.76 -19.40 17.32
CA ALA A 90 20.63 -19.69 16.43
C ALA A 90 19.31 -19.09 16.96
N PHE A 91 18.51 -18.49 16.08
CA PHE A 91 17.12 -18.15 16.41
C PHE A 91 16.26 -19.41 16.36
N HIS A 92 15.89 -19.95 17.51
CA HIS A 92 15.33 -21.28 17.62
C HIS A 92 13.90 -21.40 18.20
N PRO A 93 13.18 -20.35 18.66
CA PRO A 93 11.86 -20.56 19.27
C PRO A 93 10.86 -21.05 18.22
N LYS A 94 10.11 -22.12 18.52
CA LYS A 94 8.99 -22.58 17.69
C LYS A 94 7.69 -22.25 18.40
N LEU A 95 7.06 -21.19 17.93
CA LEU A 95 5.88 -20.59 18.51
C LEU A 95 4.86 -20.34 17.41
N VAL A 96 3.61 -20.68 17.67
CA VAL A 96 2.46 -20.20 16.89
C VAL A 96 1.48 -19.54 17.83
N VAL A 97 1.10 -18.29 17.56
CA VAL A 97 0.09 -17.54 18.31
C VAL A 97 -1.05 -17.16 17.39
N LEU A 98 -2.27 -17.49 17.79
CA LEU A 98 -3.52 -17.09 17.17
C LEU A 98 -4.23 -16.11 18.13
N VAL A 99 -4.52 -14.91 17.66
CA VAL A 99 -5.21 -13.87 18.45
C VAL A 99 -6.51 -13.49 17.76
N GLY A 100 -7.62 -13.63 18.47
CA GLY A 100 -8.94 -13.13 18.08
C GLY A 100 -9.32 -11.86 18.84
N ASP A 101 -10.62 -11.53 18.81
CA ASP A 101 -11.13 -10.36 19.53
C ASP A 101 -11.11 -10.56 21.07
N ASP A 102 -11.47 -11.76 21.55
CA ASP A 102 -11.52 -12.09 22.98
C ASP A 102 -10.64 -13.30 23.38
N ASP A 103 -10.01 -13.97 22.40
CA ASP A 103 -9.34 -15.27 22.56
C ASP A 103 -7.87 -15.23 22.15
N VAL A 104 -7.04 -16.02 22.84
CA VAL A 104 -5.62 -16.20 22.56
C VAL A 104 -5.29 -17.69 22.60
N TRP A 105 -4.86 -18.27 21.47
CA TRP A 105 -4.36 -19.65 21.43
C TRP A 105 -2.87 -19.64 21.07
N ALA A 106 -2.03 -20.29 21.88
CA ALA A 106 -0.59 -20.34 21.65
C ALA A 106 -0.07 -21.78 21.69
N ALA A 107 0.73 -22.17 20.70
CA ALA A 107 1.45 -23.44 20.65
C ALA A 107 2.95 -23.19 20.82
N ILE A 108 3.53 -23.73 21.89
CA ILE A 108 4.95 -23.66 22.21
C ILE A 108 5.52 -25.07 22.07
N GLY A 109 6.53 -25.27 21.22
CA GLY A 109 7.01 -26.62 20.97
C GLY A 109 8.37 -26.75 20.32
N SER A 110 8.60 -27.95 19.78
CA SER A 110 9.87 -28.35 19.18
C SER A 110 9.89 -28.37 17.64
N GLY A 111 8.72 -28.31 17.01
CA GLY A 111 8.52 -28.46 15.57
C GLY A 111 8.62 -27.15 14.79
N ASN A 112 9.53 -27.09 13.81
CA ASN A 112 9.67 -25.95 12.90
C ASN A 112 8.45 -25.82 11.96
N PRO A 113 8.14 -24.61 11.45
CA PRO A 113 7.10 -24.36 10.45
C PRO A 113 7.46 -24.93 9.08
N THR A 114 7.44 -26.26 8.99
CA THR A 114 7.72 -27.07 7.81
C THR A 114 6.77 -28.27 7.79
N TRP A 115 6.68 -28.96 6.65
CA TRP A 115 5.94 -30.23 6.58
C TRP A 115 6.43 -31.25 7.62
N SER A 116 7.76 -31.35 7.80
CA SER A 116 8.34 -32.28 8.76
C SER A 116 7.99 -31.92 10.21
N GLY A 117 8.12 -30.65 10.60
CA GLY A 117 7.88 -30.20 11.97
C GLY A 117 6.41 -30.12 12.37
N TRP A 118 5.50 -29.87 11.41
CA TRP A 118 4.06 -29.73 11.71
C TRP A 118 3.24 -30.97 11.38
N GLY A 119 3.77 -31.94 10.61
CA GLY A 119 3.00 -33.07 10.10
C GLY A 119 3.66 -34.45 10.12
N HIS A 120 4.99 -34.57 10.26
CA HIS A 120 5.68 -35.87 10.13
C HIS A 120 6.45 -36.30 11.38
N ASN A 121 7.31 -35.43 11.92
CA ASN A 121 8.15 -35.77 13.07
C ASN A 121 7.31 -35.99 14.34
N GLN A 122 7.82 -36.80 15.26
CA GLN A 122 7.30 -36.84 16.63
C GLN A 122 7.86 -35.62 17.39
N GLU A 123 7.06 -34.54 17.42
CA GLU A 123 7.37 -33.29 18.10
C GLU A 123 6.54 -33.16 19.38
N LEU A 124 6.98 -32.34 20.33
CA LEU A 124 6.23 -32.00 21.54
C LEU A 124 5.70 -30.57 21.43
N TRP A 125 4.43 -30.40 21.77
CA TRP A 125 3.73 -29.13 21.79
C TRP A 125 2.98 -28.97 23.10
N LEU A 126 3.09 -27.79 23.69
CA LEU A 126 2.17 -27.30 24.71
C LEU A 126 1.23 -26.28 24.05
N VAL A 127 -0.07 -26.52 24.17
CA VAL A 127 -1.11 -25.62 23.66
C VAL A 127 -1.79 -24.94 24.82
N LEU A 128 -1.76 -23.60 24.81
CA LEU A 128 -2.50 -22.75 25.72
C LEU A 128 -3.71 -22.16 24.98
N ARG A 129 -4.93 -22.39 25.47
CA ARG A 129 -6.15 -21.75 24.97
C ARG A 129 -6.74 -20.88 26.08
N THR A 130 -6.67 -19.56 25.91
CA THR A 130 -7.03 -18.57 26.93
C THR A 130 -7.83 -17.41 26.32
N SER A 131 -8.19 -16.44 27.16
CA SER A 131 -8.82 -15.18 26.76
C SER A 131 -7.84 -14.02 26.86
N THR A 132 -8.09 -12.94 26.12
CA THR A 132 -7.41 -11.64 26.28
C THR A 132 -7.74 -10.96 27.61
N ARG A 133 -8.91 -11.25 28.21
CA ARG A 133 -9.36 -10.57 29.44
C ARG A 133 -8.84 -11.22 30.72
N ARG A 134 -8.78 -12.55 30.72
CA ARG A 134 -8.42 -13.32 31.91
C ARG A 134 -7.64 -14.57 31.53
N GLY A 135 -6.52 -14.80 32.22
CA GLY A 135 -5.74 -16.01 32.01
C GLY A 135 -4.58 -16.20 32.99
N PRO A 136 -3.83 -17.29 32.86
CA PRO A 136 -2.83 -17.71 33.84
C PRO A 136 -1.54 -16.88 33.77
N THR A 137 -0.70 -16.99 34.80
CA THR A 137 0.64 -16.35 34.81
C THR A 137 1.48 -16.73 33.60
N ALA A 138 1.38 -17.97 33.10
CA ALA A 138 2.07 -18.42 31.90
C ALA A 138 1.79 -17.56 30.65
N GLN A 139 0.53 -17.12 30.49
CA GLN A 139 0.13 -16.26 29.38
C GLN A 139 0.82 -14.90 29.45
N ARG A 140 0.88 -14.31 30.65
CA ARG A 140 1.64 -13.09 30.91
C ARG A 140 3.14 -13.29 30.65
N ASP A 141 3.70 -14.44 31.04
CA ASP A 141 5.12 -14.71 30.79
C ASP A 141 5.44 -14.76 29.28
N LEU A 142 4.56 -15.38 28.47
CA LEU A 142 4.66 -15.39 27.01
C LEU A 142 4.57 -13.98 26.43
N ALA A 143 3.60 -13.18 26.87
CA ALA A 143 3.46 -11.78 26.46
C ALA A 143 4.73 -10.97 26.76
N ALA A 144 5.27 -11.09 27.97
CA ALA A 144 6.49 -10.39 28.37
C ALA A 144 7.72 -10.83 27.54
N TRP A 145 7.82 -12.11 27.21
CA TRP A 145 8.89 -12.61 26.35
C TRP A 145 8.78 -12.08 24.92
N LEU A 146 7.57 -12.01 24.36
CA LEU A 146 7.34 -11.42 23.03
C LEU A 146 7.74 -9.94 22.99
N VAL A 147 7.43 -9.18 24.03
CA VAL A 147 7.80 -7.76 24.13
C VAL A 147 9.32 -7.55 24.28
N ASP A 148 10.02 -8.41 25.04
CA ASP A 148 11.49 -8.31 25.22
C ASP A 148 12.30 -8.91 24.04
N LEU A 149 11.66 -9.70 23.16
CA LEU A 149 12.36 -10.40 22.08
C LEU A 149 13.12 -9.45 21.12
N PRO A 150 12.53 -8.36 20.59
CA PRO A 150 13.21 -7.46 19.66
C PRO A 150 14.38 -6.69 20.28
N GLU A 151 14.43 -6.58 21.61
CA GLU A 151 15.53 -5.92 22.33
C GLU A 151 16.82 -6.76 22.38
N VAL A 152 16.73 -8.05 22.01
CA VAL A 152 17.86 -9.00 22.08
C VAL A 152 18.13 -9.66 20.73
N VAL A 153 17.12 -9.79 19.88
CA VAL A 153 17.21 -10.43 18.57
C VAL A 153 16.93 -9.40 17.49
N ALA A 154 17.90 -9.19 16.59
CA ALA A 154 17.71 -8.30 15.46
C ALA A 154 16.69 -8.89 14.47
N MET A 155 15.74 -8.07 14.05
CA MET A 155 14.68 -8.40 13.09
C MET A 155 14.21 -7.10 12.44
N PRO A 156 13.43 -7.15 11.33
CA PRO A 156 12.91 -5.93 10.73
C PRO A 156 12.03 -5.13 11.70
N THR A 157 12.15 -3.80 11.71
CA THR A 157 11.40 -2.93 12.63
C THR A 157 9.88 -3.18 12.58
N TRP A 158 9.29 -3.36 11.40
CA TRP A 158 7.84 -3.63 11.28
C TRP A 158 7.44 -5.02 11.80
N ILE A 159 8.35 -6.00 11.75
CA ILE A 159 8.14 -7.32 12.34
C ILE A 159 8.28 -7.23 13.86
N ALA A 160 9.26 -6.46 14.37
CA ALA A 160 9.39 -6.17 15.79
C ALA A 160 8.10 -5.53 16.34
N ASP A 161 7.55 -4.52 15.65
CA ASP A 161 6.28 -3.90 16.02
C ASP A 161 5.13 -4.91 16.03
N ALA A 162 5.06 -5.81 15.05
CA ALA A 162 4.05 -6.86 15.00
C ALA A 162 4.20 -7.85 16.17
N VAL A 163 5.42 -8.26 16.50
CA VAL A 163 5.72 -9.15 17.63
C VAL A 163 5.34 -8.50 18.96
N VAL A 164 5.71 -7.23 19.19
CA VAL A 164 5.36 -6.47 20.40
C VAL A 164 3.84 -6.32 20.52
N ARG A 165 3.16 -6.00 19.42
CA ARG A 165 1.70 -5.87 19.38
C ARG A 165 0.99 -7.19 19.68
N VAL A 166 1.45 -8.31 19.12
CA VAL A 166 0.95 -9.64 19.50
C VAL A 166 1.21 -9.91 20.98
N GLY A 167 2.37 -9.54 21.52
CA GLY A 167 2.65 -9.59 22.95
C GLY A 167 1.64 -8.80 23.78
N GLY A 168 1.27 -7.60 23.34
CA GLY A 168 0.21 -6.78 23.94
C GLY A 168 -1.15 -7.46 23.96
N TYR A 169 -1.57 -8.09 22.86
CA TYR A 169 -2.84 -8.84 22.82
C TYR A 169 -2.81 -10.14 23.61
N VAL A 170 -1.64 -10.79 23.71
CA VAL A 170 -1.48 -12.00 24.52
C VAL A 170 -1.55 -11.67 26.01
N ALA A 171 -1.15 -10.47 26.44
CA ALA A 171 -1.18 -10.08 27.84
C ALA A 171 -2.63 -10.09 28.39
N PRO A 172 -2.94 -10.86 29.45
CA PRO A 172 -4.28 -10.88 30.01
C PRO A 172 -4.53 -9.63 30.87
N ASP A 173 -5.73 -9.04 30.80
CA ASP A 173 -6.11 -7.92 31.68
C ASP A 173 -6.06 -8.30 33.16
N GLN A 174 -6.47 -9.54 33.47
CA GLN A 174 -6.47 -10.10 34.82
C GLN A 174 -5.80 -11.47 34.84
N ILE A 175 -4.90 -11.64 35.80
CA ILE A 175 -4.27 -12.93 36.07
C ILE A 175 -5.20 -13.77 36.94
N ASP A 176 -5.34 -15.05 36.61
CA ASP A 176 -6.00 -16.02 37.45
C ASP A 176 -5.13 -17.22 37.82
N ASP A 177 -5.69 -18.03 38.74
CA ASP A 177 -5.06 -19.23 39.28
C ASP A 177 -5.52 -20.51 38.56
N SER A 178 -5.92 -20.42 37.28
CA SER A 178 -6.39 -21.59 36.52
C SER A 178 -5.28 -22.62 36.26
N LEU A 179 -4.05 -22.16 36.07
CA LEU A 179 -2.85 -22.97 35.79
C LEU A 179 -1.64 -22.41 36.58
N PRO A 180 -1.62 -22.53 37.92
CA PRO A 180 -0.64 -21.85 38.78
C PRO A 180 0.79 -22.37 38.60
N ASP A 181 0.94 -23.66 38.23
CA ASP A 181 2.23 -24.32 38.07
C ASP A 181 2.79 -24.25 36.64
N LEU A 182 2.00 -23.77 35.67
CA LEU A 182 2.45 -23.58 34.29
C LEU A 182 3.26 -22.29 34.19
N ARG A 183 4.48 -22.38 33.65
CA ARG A 183 5.33 -21.22 33.33
C ARG A 183 5.82 -21.29 31.90
N ILE A 184 5.91 -20.15 31.22
CA ILE A 184 6.51 -20.03 29.89
C ILE A 184 7.69 -19.07 29.99
N PHE A 185 8.84 -19.41 29.41
CA PHE A 185 9.98 -18.50 29.42
C PHE A 185 11.01 -18.87 28.36
N GLY A 186 11.80 -17.89 27.94
CA GLY A 186 12.97 -18.10 27.10
C GLY A 186 14.29 -17.77 27.79
N ASN A 187 15.39 -17.82 27.03
CA ASN A 187 16.74 -17.58 27.54
C ASN A 187 17.35 -16.23 27.11
N LEU A 188 16.54 -15.22 26.77
CA LEU A 188 17.02 -13.94 26.23
C LEU A 188 18.14 -13.32 27.08
N ARG A 189 17.88 -13.16 28.38
CA ARG A 189 18.78 -12.51 29.36
C ARG A 189 19.14 -13.37 30.56
N GLN A 190 18.52 -14.54 30.69
CA GLN A 190 18.79 -15.47 31.79
C GLN A 190 18.77 -16.92 31.26
N PRO A 191 19.76 -17.77 31.57
CA PRO A 191 19.78 -19.15 31.05
C PRO A 191 18.58 -19.96 31.54
N ILE A 192 18.06 -20.87 30.69
CA ILE A 192 16.94 -21.76 31.05
C ILE A 192 17.24 -22.54 32.32
N LEU A 193 18.44 -23.15 32.43
CA LEU A 193 18.80 -23.96 33.60
C LEU A 193 18.70 -23.19 34.92
N SER A 194 19.05 -21.90 34.92
CA SER A 194 19.03 -21.07 36.11
C SER A 194 17.62 -20.76 36.63
N ARG A 195 16.60 -20.93 35.79
CA ARG A 195 15.19 -20.75 36.13
C ARG A 195 14.54 -22.02 36.70
N LEU A 196 15.18 -23.17 36.57
CA LEU A 196 14.70 -24.43 37.13
C LEU A 196 15.07 -24.51 38.61
N SER A 197 14.15 -24.87 39.49
CA SER A 197 14.44 -25.03 40.93
C SER A 197 15.50 -26.11 41.16
N PRO A 198 16.56 -25.86 41.96
CA PRO A 198 17.50 -26.91 42.34
C PRO A 198 16.88 -27.84 43.38
N GLY A 199 17.40 -29.05 43.45
CA GLY A 199 17.09 -29.97 44.54
C GLY A 199 17.18 -31.42 44.08
N PRO A 200 17.41 -32.37 45.01
CA PRO A 200 17.40 -33.80 44.69
C PRO A 200 16.05 -34.21 44.10
N VAL A 201 16.06 -35.06 43.08
CA VAL A 201 14.86 -35.61 42.43
C VAL A 201 14.95 -37.14 42.36
N ASP A 202 13.81 -37.81 42.33
CA ASP A 202 13.74 -39.28 42.24
C ASP A 202 14.23 -39.77 40.87
N ALA A 203 13.87 -39.07 39.79
CA ALA A 203 14.29 -39.40 38.44
C ALA A 203 14.45 -38.14 37.59
N LEU A 204 15.43 -38.16 36.68
CA LEU A 204 15.61 -37.20 35.60
C LEU A 204 15.54 -37.95 34.27
N ARG A 205 14.72 -37.46 33.35
CA ARG A 205 14.48 -38.05 32.04
C ARG A 205 14.72 -37.01 30.96
N VAL A 206 15.51 -37.35 29.95
CA VAL A 206 15.92 -36.43 28.89
C VAL A 206 15.73 -37.08 27.53
N SER A 207 15.08 -36.35 26.61
CA SER A 207 15.02 -36.70 25.19
C SER A 207 15.37 -35.47 24.36
N SER A 208 16.32 -35.60 23.44
CA SER A 208 16.70 -34.51 22.56
C SER A 208 17.34 -35.05 21.28
N PRO A 209 17.05 -34.47 20.10
CA PRO A 209 17.72 -34.88 18.87
C PRO A 209 19.20 -34.45 18.83
N PHE A 210 19.61 -33.48 19.66
CA PHE A 210 20.99 -32.98 19.68
C PHE A 210 21.50 -32.80 21.12
N PHE A 211 22.65 -33.41 21.40
CA PHE A 211 23.43 -33.22 22.62
C PHE A 211 24.76 -32.54 22.29
N ASP A 212 25.24 -31.66 23.16
CA ASP A 212 26.54 -31.02 22.91
C ASP A 212 27.69 -32.04 23.03
N PRO A 213 28.80 -31.88 22.28
CA PRO A 213 29.86 -32.90 22.21
C PRO A 213 30.55 -33.17 23.55
N ARG A 214 30.39 -32.30 24.55
CA ARG A 214 30.98 -32.46 25.89
C ARG A 214 29.97 -32.97 26.93
N GLY A 215 28.72 -33.24 26.52
CA GLY A 215 27.61 -33.56 27.40
C GLY A 215 27.39 -32.51 28.50
N ALA A 216 27.74 -31.25 28.23
CA ALA A 216 27.78 -30.18 29.23
C ALA A 216 26.40 -29.84 29.77
N ALA A 217 25.38 -29.76 28.92
CA ALA A 217 24.01 -29.52 29.37
C ALA A 217 23.45 -30.68 30.19
N LEU A 218 23.66 -31.93 29.76
CA LEU A 218 23.21 -33.10 30.52
C LEU A 218 23.87 -33.15 31.90
N ARG A 219 25.19 -32.92 31.96
CA ARG A 219 25.92 -32.82 33.23
C ARG A 219 25.37 -31.73 34.13
N ALA A 220 25.11 -30.54 33.58
CA ALA A 220 24.59 -29.43 34.36
C ALA A 220 23.15 -29.69 34.87
N LEU A 221 22.32 -30.43 34.14
CA LEU A 221 21.02 -30.90 34.62
C LEU A 221 21.16 -31.90 35.77
N VAL A 222 22.07 -32.89 35.63
CA VAL A 222 22.41 -33.83 36.70
C VAL A 222 22.91 -33.09 37.94
N ASP A 223 23.80 -32.12 37.78
CA ASP A 223 24.33 -31.32 38.90
C ASP A 223 23.21 -30.48 39.55
N ARG A 224 22.28 -29.93 38.75
CA ARG A 224 21.17 -29.10 39.24
C ARG A 224 20.16 -29.90 40.07
N PHE A 225 19.89 -31.13 39.66
CA PHE A 225 18.82 -31.96 40.22
C PHE A 225 19.29 -33.13 41.08
N SER A 226 20.58 -33.47 41.10
CA SER A 226 21.13 -34.63 41.82
C SER A 226 20.22 -35.88 41.79
N PRO A 227 19.85 -36.40 40.61
CA PRO A 227 18.81 -37.43 40.49
C PRO A 227 19.21 -38.78 41.11
N ALA A 228 18.24 -39.56 41.61
CA ALA A 228 18.51 -40.96 41.98
C ALA A 228 18.59 -41.89 40.76
N ALA A 229 17.83 -41.58 39.70
CA ALA A 229 17.86 -42.29 38.42
C ALA A 229 17.92 -41.32 37.21
N LEU A 230 18.65 -41.69 36.16
CA LEU A 230 18.74 -40.97 34.90
C LEU A 230 18.27 -41.84 33.73
N ASP A 231 17.27 -41.37 32.96
CA ASP A 231 16.90 -41.98 31.68
C ASP A 231 17.20 -41.01 30.53
N VAL A 232 17.91 -41.48 29.50
CA VAL A 232 18.18 -40.70 28.28
C VAL A 232 17.62 -41.45 27.09
N ALA A 233 16.66 -40.86 26.39
CA ALA A 233 16.11 -41.42 25.16
C ALA A 233 16.86 -40.92 23.92
N LEU A 234 17.24 -41.83 23.03
CA LEU A 234 18.07 -41.57 21.86
C LEU A 234 17.58 -42.37 20.65
N GLN A 235 17.68 -41.78 19.46
CA GLN A 235 17.68 -42.52 18.19
C GLN A 235 19.14 -42.74 17.76
N PRO A 236 19.64 -43.98 17.73
CA PRO A 236 21.07 -44.26 17.51
C PRO A 236 21.69 -43.58 16.28
N THR A 237 20.98 -43.54 15.16
CA THR A 237 21.43 -42.99 13.87
C THR A 237 20.86 -41.59 13.59
N LEU A 238 19.70 -41.24 14.17
CA LEU A 238 19.03 -39.95 13.90
C LEU A 238 19.32 -38.86 14.93
N SER A 239 19.80 -39.20 16.13
CA SER A 239 20.24 -38.23 17.14
C SER A 239 21.74 -37.92 17.01
N GLN A 240 22.15 -36.69 17.33
CA GLN A 240 23.56 -36.29 17.38
C GLN A 240 24.04 -36.21 18.83
N TYR A 241 25.01 -37.04 19.19
CA TYR A 241 25.60 -37.09 20.53
C TYR A 241 27.02 -37.67 20.50
N ASP A 242 27.78 -37.40 21.56
CA ASP A 242 29.04 -38.10 21.82
C ASP A 242 28.80 -39.19 22.89
N ALA A 243 28.90 -40.45 22.47
CA ALA A 243 28.62 -41.60 23.33
C ALA A 243 29.52 -41.64 24.57
N ALA A 244 30.80 -41.26 24.46
CA ALA A 244 31.74 -41.28 25.57
C ALA A 244 31.42 -40.17 26.59
N ALA A 245 31.04 -38.98 26.11
CA ALA A 245 30.62 -37.87 26.95
C ALA A 245 29.34 -38.20 27.73
N LEU A 246 28.33 -38.77 27.08
CA LEU A 246 27.09 -39.18 27.75
C LEU A 246 27.32 -40.33 28.74
N ALA A 247 28.11 -41.34 28.37
CA ALA A 247 28.51 -42.41 29.28
C ALA A 247 29.26 -41.89 30.51
N GLY A 248 30.11 -40.87 30.33
CA GLY A 248 30.83 -40.21 31.42
C GLY A 248 29.90 -39.52 32.42
N VAL A 249 28.79 -38.94 31.96
CA VAL A 249 27.75 -38.39 32.85
C VAL A 249 26.94 -39.50 33.51
N ALA A 250 26.55 -40.53 32.76
CA ALA A 250 25.82 -41.68 33.32
C ALA A 250 26.62 -42.40 34.41
N ALA A 251 27.95 -42.45 34.31
CA ALA A 251 28.82 -43.08 35.29
C ALA A 251 28.85 -42.35 36.65
N THR A 252 28.40 -41.09 36.74
CA THR A 252 28.27 -40.37 38.01
C THR A 252 26.93 -40.63 38.72
N MET A 253 26.03 -41.38 38.10
CA MET A 253 24.68 -41.64 38.60
C MET A 253 24.58 -42.97 39.36
N PRO A 254 23.72 -43.08 40.39
CA PRO A 254 23.42 -44.36 41.03
C PRO A 254 22.75 -45.34 40.07
N THR A 255 21.88 -44.83 39.19
CA THR A 255 21.18 -45.60 38.16
C THR A 255 21.08 -44.75 36.91
N ALA A 256 21.52 -45.29 35.77
CA ALA A 256 21.40 -44.63 34.47
C ALA A 256 20.98 -45.63 33.39
N CYS A 257 20.10 -45.20 32.49
CA CYS A 257 19.56 -45.99 31.40
C CYS A 257 19.51 -45.15 30.12
N PHE A 258 19.95 -45.75 29.01
CA PHE A 258 19.78 -45.24 27.66
C PHE A 258 18.69 -46.03 26.96
N ARG A 259 17.59 -45.35 26.67
CA ARG A 259 16.41 -45.89 26.00
C ARG A 259 16.53 -45.65 24.50
N LEU A 260 16.58 -46.72 23.72
CA LEU A 260 16.67 -46.63 22.27
C LEU A 260 15.27 -46.49 21.67
N LEU A 261 15.07 -45.43 20.90
CA LEU A 261 13.80 -45.16 20.25
C LEU A 261 13.73 -45.82 18.88
N ASP A 262 12.51 -46.07 18.41
CA ASP A 262 12.26 -46.51 17.04
C ASP A 262 12.75 -45.46 16.02
N GLU A 263 13.28 -45.90 14.88
CA GLU A 263 13.84 -45.03 13.82
C GLU A 263 13.00 -45.02 12.53
N SER A 264 11.80 -45.63 12.54
CA SER A 264 10.86 -45.53 11.41
C SER A 264 10.33 -44.11 11.19
N ARG A 265 10.35 -43.29 12.26
CA ARG A 265 10.01 -41.87 12.25
C ARG A 265 10.96 -41.10 13.16
N THR A 266 11.24 -39.85 12.81
CA THR A 266 12.16 -39.02 13.62
C THR A 266 11.48 -38.57 14.92
N TYR A 267 12.09 -38.87 16.07
CA TYR A 267 11.77 -38.34 17.38
C TYR A 267 12.56 -37.06 17.62
N HIS A 268 11.89 -35.93 17.44
CA HIS A 268 12.52 -34.62 17.43
C HIS A 268 12.02 -33.72 18.59
N GLY A 269 11.05 -34.21 19.36
CA GLY A 269 10.62 -33.66 20.64
C GLY A 269 11.80 -33.45 21.60
N LYS A 270 11.77 -32.31 22.29
CA LYS A 270 12.80 -31.90 23.26
C LYS A 270 12.17 -31.88 24.64
N LEU A 271 12.69 -32.72 25.52
CA LEU A 271 12.12 -33.00 26.83
C LEU A 271 13.22 -33.01 27.88
N VAL A 272 12.99 -32.25 28.95
CA VAL A 272 13.64 -32.47 30.25
C VAL A 272 12.51 -32.64 31.25
N GLU A 273 12.40 -33.83 31.82
CA GLU A 273 11.37 -34.20 32.78
C GLU A 273 12.00 -34.70 34.07
N TRP A 274 11.44 -34.36 35.23
CA TRP A 274 11.90 -34.90 36.50
C TRP A 274 10.73 -35.24 37.42
N VAL A 275 10.98 -36.16 38.35
CA VAL A 275 10.03 -36.59 39.37
C VAL A 275 10.55 -36.17 40.73
N ALA A 276 9.77 -35.39 41.47
CA ALA A 276 10.07 -35.03 42.85
C ALA A 276 8.77 -35.08 43.68
N ASP A 277 8.83 -35.66 44.87
CA ASP A 277 7.69 -35.79 45.78
C ASP A 277 6.45 -36.42 45.11
N GLY A 278 6.67 -37.35 44.19
CA GLY A 278 5.61 -38.01 43.41
C GLY A 278 4.98 -37.16 42.30
N VAL A 279 5.47 -35.94 42.05
CA VAL A 279 5.01 -35.06 40.97
C VAL A 279 6.00 -35.12 39.80
N THR A 280 5.49 -35.45 38.61
CA THR A 280 6.26 -35.39 37.37
C THR A 280 6.12 -34.00 36.76
N THR A 281 7.24 -33.31 36.53
CA THR A 281 7.29 -32.00 35.89
C THR A 281 8.07 -32.08 34.60
N ALA A 282 7.51 -31.53 33.51
CA ALA A 282 8.13 -31.53 32.19
C ALA A 282 8.45 -30.11 31.73
N LEU A 283 9.64 -29.95 31.15
CA LEU A 283 10.07 -28.80 30.37
C LEU A 283 10.09 -29.20 28.89
N VAL A 284 9.24 -28.56 28.10
CA VAL A 284 9.08 -28.78 26.67
C VAL A 284 9.28 -27.49 25.89
N GLY A 285 9.71 -27.57 24.64
CA GLY A 285 9.88 -26.40 23.78
C GLY A 285 11.00 -26.56 22.78
N SER A 286 11.68 -25.45 22.47
CA SER A 286 12.68 -25.43 21.41
C SER A 286 14.08 -25.87 21.84
N ALA A 287 14.37 -25.87 23.14
CA ALA A 287 15.71 -26.06 23.67
C ALA A 287 16.20 -27.51 23.57
N ASN A 288 17.28 -27.72 22.81
CA ASN A 288 18.01 -28.99 22.84
C ASN A 288 18.82 -29.16 24.13
N CYS A 289 19.23 -30.38 24.45
CA CYS A 289 20.13 -30.66 25.59
C CYS A 289 21.58 -30.26 25.26
N THR A 290 21.81 -28.96 25.05
CA THR A 290 23.10 -28.38 24.66
C THR A 290 23.43 -27.14 25.47
N ALA A 291 24.72 -26.83 25.64
CA ALA A 291 25.16 -25.63 26.34
C ALA A 291 24.64 -24.32 25.72
N ALA A 292 24.55 -24.26 24.39
CA ALA A 292 24.07 -23.07 23.67
C ALA A 292 22.58 -22.78 23.95
N ALA A 293 21.76 -23.82 24.13
CA ALA A 293 20.33 -23.67 24.42
C ALA A 293 20.03 -23.51 25.92
N MET A 294 20.65 -24.33 26.78
CA MET A 294 20.25 -24.44 28.19
C MET A 294 21.07 -23.56 29.14
N LEU A 295 22.35 -23.34 28.84
CA LEU A 295 23.33 -22.76 29.78
C LEU A 295 23.72 -21.31 29.44
N SER A 296 23.50 -20.88 28.20
CA SER A 296 23.86 -19.56 27.72
C SER A 296 22.62 -18.70 27.49
N THR A 297 22.77 -17.38 27.63
CA THR A 297 21.73 -16.42 27.25
C THR A 297 21.88 -16.04 25.79
N THR A 298 20.77 -15.69 25.12
CA THR A 298 20.82 -15.17 23.75
C THR A 298 21.71 -13.92 23.66
N ALA A 299 21.58 -13.00 24.62
CA ALA A 299 22.40 -11.80 24.71
C ALA A 299 23.92 -12.06 24.90
N ALA A 300 24.31 -13.28 25.32
CA ALA A 300 25.71 -13.68 25.51
C ALA A 300 26.19 -14.65 24.41
N GLY A 301 25.45 -14.78 23.31
CA GLY A 301 25.82 -15.65 22.19
C GLY A 301 25.28 -17.08 22.26
N GLY A 302 24.39 -17.38 23.20
CA GLY A 302 23.57 -18.60 23.17
C GLY A 302 22.51 -18.55 22.06
N ASN A 303 21.81 -19.66 21.86
CA ASN A 303 20.62 -19.69 21.01
C ASN A 303 19.51 -18.82 21.61
N CYS A 304 18.53 -18.43 20.80
CA CYS A 304 17.25 -17.93 21.27
C CYS A 304 16.29 -19.11 21.40
N GLU A 305 15.84 -19.41 22.60
CA GLU A 305 14.97 -20.54 22.91
C GLU A 305 13.73 -20.09 23.67
N LEU A 306 12.63 -20.83 23.53
CA LEU A 306 11.39 -20.67 24.28
C LEU A 306 10.93 -22.04 24.78
N VAL A 307 10.58 -22.11 26.07
CA VAL A 307 10.16 -23.35 26.74
C VAL A 307 8.92 -23.11 27.61
N ALA A 308 8.16 -24.16 27.81
CA ALA A 308 7.05 -24.22 28.75
C ALA A 308 7.36 -25.31 29.80
N LEU A 309 7.06 -24.99 31.05
CA LEU A 309 7.27 -25.83 32.22
C LEU A 309 5.92 -26.10 32.88
N ALA A 310 5.56 -27.37 33.05
CA ALA A 310 4.31 -27.74 33.71
C ALA A 310 4.40 -29.11 34.41
N PRO A 311 3.63 -29.34 35.49
CA PRO A 311 3.33 -30.68 35.96
C PRO A 311 2.58 -31.47 34.87
N VAL A 312 2.94 -32.75 34.72
CA VAL A 312 2.29 -33.67 33.78
C VAL A 312 1.79 -34.91 34.53
N PRO A 313 0.62 -35.47 34.17
CA PRO A 313 0.07 -36.62 34.88
C PRO A 313 0.85 -37.90 34.61
N ASP A 314 1.40 -38.05 33.40
CA ASP A 314 2.16 -39.20 32.95
C ASP A 314 3.47 -38.75 32.29
N SER A 315 4.45 -39.65 32.29
CA SER A 315 5.75 -39.44 31.64
C SER A 315 5.59 -39.13 30.16
N LEU A 316 6.19 -38.04 29.69
CA LEU A 316 6.27 -37.71 28.26
C LEU A 316 7.44 -38.39 27.55
N LEU A 317 8.33 -39.06 28.29
CA LEU A 317 9.45 -39.81 27.70
C LEU A 317 8.89 -40.95 26.82
N PRO A 318 9.24 -41.01 25.52
CA PRO A 318 8.72 -42.04 24.63
C PRO A 318 9.06 -43.46 25.10
N GLU A 319 8.22 -44.43 24.75
CA GLU A 319 8.57 -45.84 24.89
C GLU A 319 9.72 -46.21 23.95
N GLY A 320 10.66 -46.98 24.46
CA GLY A 320 11.82 -47.43 23.70
C GLY A 320 11.65 -48.86 23.23
N THR A 321 12.36 -49.21 22.15
CA THR A 321 12.44 -50.59 21.64
C THR A 321 13.45 -51.42 22.44
N ALA A 322 14.42 -50.77 23.08
CA ALA A 322 15.43 -51.40 23.93
C ALA A 322 15.93 -50.44 25.02
N ALA A 323 16.55 -51.00 26.06
CA ALA A 323 17.21 -50.28 27.14
C ALA A 323 18.64 -50.80 27.32
N THR A 324 19.58 -49.88 27.51
CA THR A 324 21.01 -50.17 27.64
C THR A 324 21.64 -49.30 28.73
N THR A 325 22.76 -49.70 29.31
CA THR A 325 23.48 -48.89 30.32
C THR A 325 24.59 -48.01 29.73
N ILE A 326 24.90 -48.21 28.45
CA ILE A 326 25.92 -47.48 27.69
C ILE A 326 25.27 -47.04 26.37
N PRO A 327 25.43 -45.78 25.95
CA PRO A 327 24.86 -45.30 24.70
C PRO A 327 25.55 -45.99 23.50
N PRO A 328 24.84 -46.25 22.40
CA PRO A 328 25.43 -46.83 21.20
C PRO A 328 26.62 -46.00 20.68
N SER A 329 27.68 -46.69 20.26
CA SER A 329 28.87 -46.06 19.67
C SER A 329 28.62 -45.71 18.20
N GLN A 330 27.93 -44.60 17.94
CA GLN A 330 27.87 -44.01 16.59
C GLN A 330 28.13 -42.51 16.69
N ALA A 331 29.24 -42.09 16.08
CA ALA A 331 29.73 -40.73 16.14
C ALA A 331 29.20 -39.92 14.95
N HIS A 332 27.99 -39.39 15.07
CA HIS A 332 27.63 -38.22 14.26
C HIS A 332 28.12 -36.98 15.00
N ALA A 333 29.39 -36.64 14.77
CA ALA A 333 29.93 -35.38 15.26
C ALA A 333 29.05 -34.24 14.74
N LEU A 334 28.61 -33.36 15.64
CA LEU A 334 27.97 -32.10 15.28
C LEU A 334 28.83 -31.43 14.21
N ALA A 335 28.27 -31.20 13.02
CA ALA A 335 28.96 -30.48 11.98
C ALA A 335 29.29 -29.08 12.52
N THR A 336 30.55 -28.85 12.86
CA THR A 336 31.03 -27.49 13.18
C THR A 336 30.95 -26.70 11.89
N GLN A 337 29.93 -25.86 11.75
CA GLN A 337 29.91 -24.94 10.62
C GLN A 337 31.17 -24.07 10.69
N PRO A 338 31.96 -23.99 9.61
CA PRO A 338 33.09 -23.09 9.57
C PRO A 338 32.58 -21.68 9.86
N ARG A 339 33.25 -21.00 10.78
CA ARG A 339 32.91 -19.61 11.12
C ARG A 339 33.12 -18.78 9.86
N ARG A 340 32.02 -18.29 9.26
CA ARG A 340 32.12 -17.43 8.07
C ARG A 340 32.96 -16.21 8.41
N ALA A 341 33.88 -15.84 7.51
CA ALA A 341 34.72 -14.66 7.69
C ALA A 341 33.88 -13.38 7.79
N VAL A 342 32.72 -13.36 7.14
CA VAL A 342 31.77 -12.26 7.12
C VAL A 342 30.34 -12.77 7.32
N THR A 343 29.59 -12.09 8.19
CA THR A 343 28.14 -12.22 8.31
C THR A 343 27.48 -11.15 7.44
N LEU A 344 26.51 -11.54 6.61
CA LEU A 344 25.65 -10.63 5.86
C LEU A 344 24.24 -11.20 5.88
N VAL A 345 23.36 -10.58 6.66
CA VAL A 345 21.97 -11.00 6.82
C VAL A 345 21.07 -9.83 6.48
N LEU A 346 20.29 -9.99 5.41
CA LEU A 346 19.19 -9.10 5.13
C LEU A 346 18.02 -9.52 6.04
N LEU A 347 17.61 -8.64 6.94
CA LEU A 347 16.54 -8.89 7.90
C LEU A 347 15.18 -8.83 7.20
N GLY A 348 14.96 -7.82 6.35
CA GLY A 348 13.72 -7.61 5.62
C GLY A 348 13.79 -6.43 4.67
N ALA A 349 12.82 -6.35 3.77
CA ALA A 349 12.60 -5.21 2.90
C ALA A 349 11.12 -4.81 2.95
N ARG A 350 10.81 -3.52 3.14
CA ARG A 350 9.43 -3.00 3.08
C ARG A 350 9.36 -1.78 2.16
N ARG A 351 8.18 -1.61 1.56
CA ARG A 351 7.82 -0.35 0.89
C ARG A 351 7.26 0.64 1.92
N GLN A 352 7.57 1.92 1.75
CA GLN A 352 7.04 3.02 2.54
C GLN A 352 6.85 4.25 1.65
N GLU A 353 5.61 4.63 1.32
CA GLU A 353 5.21 5.76 0.45
C GLU A 353 5.98 5.89 -0.88
N GLN A 354 7.19 6.47 -0.84
CA GLN A 354 8.10 6.71 -1.97
C GLN A 354 9.45 5.97 -1.85
N ASP A 355 9.73 5.39 -0.69
CA ASP A 355 10.99 4.74 -0.36
C ASP A 355 10.86 3.23 -0.23
N LEU A 356 11.94 2.56 -0.59
CA LEU A 356 12.27 1.20 -0.18
C LEU A 356 13.12 1.27 1.08
N VAL A 357 12.68 0.56 2.13
CA VAL A 357 13.44 0.39 3.36
C VAL A 357 14.00 -1.02 3.40
N VAL A 358 15.32 -1.15 3.47
CA VAL A 358 16.02 -2.43 3.65
C VAL A 358 16.74 -2.40 4.98
N GLU A 359 16.49 -3.41 5.82
CA GLU A 359 17.17 -3.57 7.11
C GLU A 359 18.07 -4.80 7.07
N LEU A 360 19.32 -4.66 7.54
CA LEU A 360 20.30 -5.73 7.49
C LEU A 360 21.26 -5.69 8.68
N THR A 361 21.91 -6.82 8.94
CA THR A 361 23.05 -6.94 9.84
C THR A 361 24.27 -7.47 9.11
N THR A 362 25.45 -6.93 9.41
CA THR A 362 26.69 -7.37 8.76
C THR A 362 27.95 -7.11 9.58
N THR A 363 28.98 -7.91 9.32
CA THR A 363 30.36 -7.65 9.78
C THR A 363 31.29 -7.22 8.65
N ALA A 364 30.76 -7.09 7.41
CA ALA A 364 31.54 -6.68 6.24
C ALA A 364 31.98 -5.22 6.36
N ARG A 365 33.09 -4.87 5.71
CA ARG A 365 33.57 -3.48 5.59
C ARG A 365 33.62 -3.00 4.15
N GLU A 366 33.55 -3.94 3.22
CA GLU A 366 33.52 -3.76 1.77
C GLU A 366 32.13 -3.26 1.31
N PRO A 367 32.03 -2.64 0.12
CA PRO A 367 30.74 -2.22 -0.42
C PRO A 367 29.78 -3.40 -0.59
N ILE A 368 28.57 -3.28 -0.04
CA ILE A 368 27.49 -4.25 -0.17
C ILE A 368 26.57 -3.79 -1.29
N THR A 369 26.31 -4.67 -2.25
CA THR A 369 25.38 -4.44 -3.34
C THR A 369 24.03 -5.06 -3.00
N ILE A 370 22.95 -4.30 -3.22
CA ILE A 370 21.57 -4.75 -3.06
C ILE A 370 20.99 -5.00 -4.45
N GLU A 371 20.42 -6.19 -4.62
CA GLU A 371 19.80 -6.65 -5.86
C GLU A 371 18.32 -6.98 -5.62
N SER A 372 17.50 -6.75 -6.64
CA SER A 372 16.11 -7.20 -6.70
C SER A 372 15.88 -8.13 -7.88
N SER A 373 14.91 -9.02 -7.74
CA SER A 373 14.42 -9.91 -8.79
C SER A 373 12.89 -9.96 -8.75
N PRO A 374 12.18 -10.03 -9.91
CA PRO A 374 10.72 -10.09 -9.95
C PRO A 374 10.12 -11.11 -8.99
N ASP A 375 10.69 -12.31 -8.94
CA ASP A 375 10.24 -13.43 -8.12
C ASP A 375 11.40 -14.25 -7.51
N GLY A 376 12.65 -13.87 -7.74
CA GLY A 376 13.82 -14.62 -7.27
C GLY A 376 14.37 -15.62 -8.28
N THR A 377 13.83 -15.68 -9.50
CA THR A 377 14.33 -16.55 -10.58
C THR A 377 15.84 -16.40 -10.79
N PRO A 378 16.60 -17.50 -10.90
CA PRO A 378 18.03 -17.44 -11.22
C PRO A 378 18.29 -16.65 -12.51
N GLY A 379 19.24 -15.71 -12.46
CA GLY A 379 19.61 -14.87 -13.62
C GLY A 379 18.79 -13.58 -13.79
N THR A 380 17.73 -13.35 -13.02
CA THR A 380 16.90 -12.12 -13.11
C THR A 380 17.23 -11.08 -12.03
N TRP A 381 18.33 -11.28 -11.30
CA TRP A 381 18.75 -10.38 -10.22
C TRP A 381 19.47 -9.16 -10.78
N THR A 382 18.92 -7.97 -10.52
CA THR A 382 19.45 -6.69 -10.97
C THR A 382 19.86 -5.84 -9.78
N ALA A 383 21.09 -5.32 -9.80
CA ALA A 383 21.58 -4.40 -8.79
C ALA A 383 20.92 -3.03 -8.94
N PHE A 384 20.41 -2.48 -7.84
CA PHE A 384 19.80 -1.15 -7.83
C PHE A 384 20.41 -0.21 -6.78
N HIS A 385 21.20 -0.73 -5.83
CA HIS A 385 21.87 0.09 -4.83
C HIS A 385 23.20 -0.50 -4.36
N VAL A 386 24.15 0.36 -3.95
CA VAL A 386 25.41 -0.01 -3.32
C VAL A 386 25.63 0.82 -2.06
N TRP A 387 25.72 0.13 -0.92
CA TRP A 387 25.95 0.74 0.38
C TRP A 387 27.36 0.43 0.90
N ARG A 388 27.97 1.38 1.62
CA ARG A 388 29.27 1.20 2.27
C ARG A 388 29.09 1.16 3.80
N PRO A 389 29.44 0.06 4.46
CA PRO A 389 29.37 -0.04 5.92
C PRO A 389 30.15 1.05 6.62
N THR A 390 29.54 1.69 7.62
CA THR A 390 30.15 2.75 8.45
C THR A 390 30.81 2.21 9.72
N GLY A 391 30.73 0.90 9.97
CA GLY A 391 31.27 0.22 11.15
C GLY A 391 30.20 -0.27 12.14
N GLU A 392 28.94 0.10 11.96
CA GLU A 392 27.81 -0.46 12.70
C GLU A 392 27.45 -1.87 12.18
N ALA A 393 27.09 -2.76 13.11
CA ALA A 393 26.72 -4.14 12.78
C ALA A 393 25.30 -4.27 12.21
N SER A 394 24.47 -3.23 12.32
CA SER A 394 23.10 -3.19 11.82
C SER A 394 22.89 -1.88 11.08
N ALA A 395 22.09 -1.91 10.02
CA ALA A 395 21.81 -0.73 9.20
C ALA A 395 20.37 -0.75 8.68
N THR A 396 19.75 0.43 8.68
CA THR A 396 18.47 0.71 8.01
C THR A 396 18.76 1.61 6.83
N LEU A 397 18.51 1.11 5.64
CA LEU A 397 18.81 1.81 4.39
C LEU A 397 17.51 2.24 3.73
N ARG A 398 17.45 3.49 3.28
CA ARG A 398 16.29 4.11 2.63
C ARG A 398 16.68 4.62 1.26
N PHE A 399 15.91 4.25 0.24
CA PHE A 399 16.18 4.62 -1.14
C PHE A 399 14.88 4.93 -1.87
N PRO A 400 14.87 5.87 -2.83
CA PRO A 400 13.73 6.02 -3.74
C PRO A 400 13.44 4.68 -4.45
N ALA A 401 12.16 4.31 -4.56
CA ALA A 401 11.78 3.07 -5.24
C ALA A 401 12.22 3.10 -6.72
N PRO A 402 13.02 2.12 -7.20
CA PRO A 402 13.42 2.07 -8.62
C PRO A 402 12.22 1.75 -9.52
N GLU A 403 12.28 2.19 -10.79
CA GLU A 403 11.20 1.96 -11.78
C GLU A 403 10.86 0.48 -11.97
N GLN A 404 11.85 -0.41 -11.85
CA GLN A 404 11.70 -1.85 -11.90
C GLN A 404 12.15 -2.47 -10.58
N LEU A 405 11.23 -2.58 -9.63
CA LEU A 405 11.46 -3.27 -8.37
C LEU A 405 10.75 -4.63 -8.37
N GLY A 406 11.52 -5.69 -8.16
CA GLY A 406 11.00 -7.04 -8.05
C GLY A 406 10.47 -7.40 -6.65
N GLY A 407 9.75 -8.52 -6.54
CA GLY A 407 9.20 -9.00 -5.28
C GLY A 407 10.22 -9.62 -4.33
N ALA A 408 11.41 -9.99 -4.80
CA ALA A 408 12.49 -10.56 -4.00
C ALA A 408 13.70 -9.63 -3.95
N VAL A 409 14.33 -9.52 -2.78
CA VAL A 409 15.50 -8.66 -2.51
C VAL A 409 16.58 -9.47 -1.83
N ARG A 410 17.84 -9.28 -2.24
CA ARG A 410 19.01 -9.87 -1.56
C ARG A 410 20.17 -8.89 -1.54
N ALA A 411 21.18 -9.18 -0.73
CA ALA A 411 22.42 -8.45 -0.67
C ALA A 411 23.60 -9.36 -0.97
N TRP A 412 24.69 -8.81 -1.51
CA TRP A 412 25.95 -9.53 -1.63
C TRP A 412 27.15 -8.60 -1.44
N VAL A 413 28.27 -9.20 -1.06
CA VAL A 413 29.56 -8.53 -0.87
C VAL A 413 30.69 -9.42 -1.37
N ASP A 414 31.72 -8.82 -1.95
CA ASP A 414 32.96 -9.51 -2.31
C ASP A 414 33.99 -9.30 -1.20
N VAL A 415 34.46 -10.40 -0.61
CA VAL A 415 35.44 -10.39 0.47
C VAL A 415 36.60 -11.26 0.04
N SER A 416 37.75 -10.63 -0.24
CA SER A 416 38.97 -11.32 -0.68
C SER A 416 38.78 -12.22 -1.92
N GLY A 417 37.88 -11.85 -2.85
CA GLY A 417 37.58 -12.62 -4.06
C GLY A 417 36.50 -13.69 -3.88
N GLU A 418 35.91 -13.82 -2.68
CA GLU A 418 34.76 -14.68 -2.42
C GLU A 418 33.48 -13.85 -2.31
N ARG A 419 32.47 -14.21 -3.11
CA ARG A 419 31.15 -13.57 -3.08
C ARG A 419 30.29 -14.18 -1.98
N VAL A 420 30.01 -13.41 -0.94
CA VAL A 420 29.06 -13.76 0.13
C VAL A 420 27.69 -13.19 -0.21
N VAL A 421 26.68 -14.05 -0.34
CA VAL A 421 25.30 -13.67 -0.67
C VAL A 421 24.39 -13.91 0.54
N SER A 422 23.52 -12.95 0.85
CA SER A 422 22.50 -13.10 1.89
C SER A 422 21.38 -14.04 1.41
N SER A 423 20.62 -14.61 2.35
CA SER A 423 19.29 -15.12 2.01
C SER A 423 18.43 -14.00 1.43
N ALA A 424 17.56 -14.36 0.49
CA ALA A 424 16.57 -13.44 -0.05
C ALA A 424 15.49 -13.14 1.00
N VAL A 425 14.97 -11.94 0.95
CA VAL A 425 13.73 -11.53 1.62
C VAL A 425 12.73 -11.07 0.57
N TYR A 426 11.48 -10.95 0.98
CA TYR A 426 10.40 -10.52 0.08
C TYR A 426 10.00 -9.09 0.39
N LEU A 427 9.78 -8.32 -0.66
CA LEU A 427 9.34 -6.93 -0.54
C LEU A 427 7.97 -6.89 0.13
N THR A 428 7.94 -6.42 1.37
CA THR A 428 6.72 -6.33 2.16
C THR A 428 5.96 -5.05 1.83
N ASP A 429 4.71 -5.20 1.44
CA ASP A 429 3.67 -4.18 1.47
C ASP A 429 2.92 -4.32 2.82
N PRO A 430 3.22 -3.46 3.81
CA PRO A 430 2.64 -3.58 5.15
C PRO A 430 1.13 -3.47 5.14
N VAL A 431 0.58 -2.70 4.19
CA VAL A 431 -0.85 -2.43 4.06
C VAL A 431 -1.58 -3.67 3.60
N ARG A 432 -1.14 -4.32 2.51
CA ARG A 432 -1.74 -5.57 2.06
C ARG A 432 -1.61 -6.68 3.11
N CYS A 433 -0.63 -6.55 3.99
CA CYS A 433 -0.42 -7.45 5.12
C CYS A 433 -1.31 -7.19 6.34
N LEU A 434 -2.07 -6.09 6.41
CA LEU A 434 -2.95 -5.77 7.54
C LEU A 434 -4.03 -6.85 7.75
N PRO A 435 -4.59 -6.97 8.98
CA PRO A 435 -5.77 -7.79 9.21
C PRO A 435 -6.89 -7.34 8.27
N ARG A 436 -7.70 -8.28 7.76
CA ARG A 436 -8.88 -7.91 6.97
C ARG A 436 -9.88 -7.23 7.90
N GLU A 437 -10.28 -6.04 7.53
CA GLU A 437 -11.34 -5.31 8.23
C GLU A 437 -12.70 -6.02 8.05
N ASP A 438 -13.70 -5.60 8.83
CA ASP A 438 -15.12 -6.00 8.73
C ASP A 438 -15.78 -5.75 7.35
N GLU A 439 -15.00 -5.34 6.34
CA GLU A 439 -15.41 -4.87 5.01
C GLU A 439 -15.97 -5.95 4.06
N GLN A 440 -16.25 -7.17 4.51
CA GLN A 440 -16.89 -8.20 3.66
C GLN A 440 -18.22 -7.73 3.04
N ASP A 441 -18.82 -6.69 3.63
CA ASP A 441 -20.10 -6.14 3.20
C ASP A 441 -19.99 -4.86 2.34
N ARG A 442 -18.79 -4.37 2.00
CA ARG A 442 -18.66 -3.15 1.19
C ARG A 442 -18.97 -3.39 -0.30
N PRO A 443 -19.66 -2.45 -0.98
CA PRO A 443 -19.88 -2.55 -2.42
C PRO A 443 -18.55 -2.60 -3.18
N ARG A 444 -18.42 -3.53 -4.13
CA ARG A 444 -17.25 -3.69 -5.00
C ARG A 444 -17.67 -4.19 -6.38
N LEU A 445 -16.80 -4.08 -7.37
CA LEU A 445 -16.98 -4.78 -8.64
C LEU A 445 -16.92 -6.30 -8.39
N VAL A 446 -17.74 -7.03 -9.15
CA VAL A 446 -17.85 -8.50 -9.00
C VAL A 446 -16.58 -9.21 -9.49
N ARG A 447 -15.86 -8.57 -10.39
CA ARG A 447 -14.73 -9.09 -11.13
C ARG A 447 -13.70 -7.99 -11.29
N ASP A 448 -12.43 -8.37 -11.44
CA ASP A 448 -11.43 -7.44 -11.96
C ASP A 448 -11.59 -7.34 -13.47
N TYR A 449 -11.55 -6.11 -14.00
CA TYR A 449 -11.79 -5.82 -15.41
C TYR A 449 -10.54 -5.21 -16.04
N GLU A 450 -9.94 -5.92 -16.99
CA GLU A 450 -8.95 -5.34 -17.90
C GLU A 450 -9.69 -4.51 -18.95
N LEU A 451 -9.40 -3.20 -18.99
CA LEU A 451 -10.22 -2.25 -19.73
C LEU A 451 -10.16 -2.45 -21.26
N ASP A 452 -9.00 -2.86 -21.75
CA ASP A 452 -8.71 -3.17 -23.15
C ASP A 452 -9.61 -4.27 -23.71
N LYS A 453 -9.87 -5.32 -22.93
CA LYS A 453 -10.80 -6.41 -23.27
C LYS A 453 -12.25 -6.02 -23.03
N THR A 454 -12.50 -5.20 -22.01
CA THR A 454 -13.85 -4.89 -21.54
C THR A 454 -14.64 -4.00 -22.50
N ILE A 455 -14.00 -3.04 -23.18
CA ILE A 455 -14.70 -2.12 -24.10
C ILE A 455 -14.82 -2.68 -25.51
N THR A 456 -13.95 -3.62 -25.89
CA THR A 456 -13.91 -4.22 -27.23
C THR A 456 -14.88 -5.39 -27.39
N ASP A 457 -15.13 -6.16 -26.33
CA ASP A 457 -16.13 -7.23 -26.29
C ASP A 457 -17.53 -6.67 -25.89
N PRO A 458 -18.55 -6.75 -26.76
CA PRO A 458 -19.89 -6.23 -26.47
C PRO A 458 -20.60 -6.85 -25.26
N ALA A 459 -20.34 -8.12 -24.97
CA ALA A 459 -20.95 -8.86 -23.85
C ALA A 459 -20.25 -8.49 -22.53
N LEU A 460 -18.93 -8.46 -22.54
CA LEU A 460 -18.14 -8.02 -21.39
C LEU A 460 -18.40 -6.54 -21.05
N ALA A 461 -18.54 -5.69 -22.06
CA ALA A 461 -18.86 -4.27 -21.89
C ALA A 461 -20.24 -4.06 -21.24
N ALA A 462 -21.24 -4.85 -21.64
CA ALA A 462 -22.58 -4.78 -21.08
C ALA A 462 -22.59 -5.19 -19.60
N ARG A 463 -21.88 -6.28 -19.27
CA ARG A 463 -21.70 -6.76 -17.89
C ARG A 463 -20.96 -5.75 -17.03
N PHE A 464 -19.84 -5.22 -17.53
CA PHE A 464 -19.07 -4.18 -16.84
C PHE A 464 -19.91 -2.94 -16.54
N ASN A 465 -20.64 -2.44 -17.54
CA ASN A 465 -21.51 -1.28 -17.36
C ASN A 465 -22.59 -1.53 -16.29
N ALA A 466 -23.17 -2.73 -16.24
CA ALA A 466 -24.15 -3.10 -15.22
C ALA A 466 -23.52 -3.12 -13.81
N ASP A 467 -22.36 -3.78 -13.66
CA ASP A 467 -21.65 -3.89 -12.38
C ASP A 467 -21.15 -2.51 -11.88
N LEU A 468 -20.61 -1.67 -12.77
CA LEU A 468 -20.17 -0.31 -12.45
C LEU A 468 -21.33 0.57 -11.97
N LEU A 469 -22.46 0.57 -12.69
CA LEU A 469 -23.63 1.37 -12.29
C LEU A 469 -24.24 0.86 -10.97
N ARG A 470 -24.22 -0.46 -10.74
CA ARG A 470 -24.62 -1.04 -9.46
C ARG A 470 -23.71 -0.57 -8.33
N LEU A 471 -22.40 -0.64 -8.51
CA LEU A 471 -21.42 -0.14 -7.55
C LEU A 471 -21.65 1.33 -7.21
N LEU A 472 -21.72 2.20 -8.22
CA LEU A 472 -21.97 3.64 -8.05
C LEU A 472 -23.25 3.89 -7.24
N SER A 473 -24.32 3.12 -7.50
CA SER A 473 -25.57 3.24 -6.76
C SER A 473 -25.48 2.80 -5.29
N GLN A 474 -24.79 1.69 -5.01
CA GLN A 474 -24.68 1.13 -3.67
C GLN A 474 -23.78 1.98 -2.77
N VAL A 475 -22.67 2.48 -3.34
CA VAL A 475 -21.75 3.37 -2.62
C VAL A 475 -22.42 4.72 -2.33
N SER A 476 -23.18 5.28 -3.27
CA SER A 476 -23.90 6.55 -3.03
C SER A 476 -25.03 6.45 -1.98
N GLN A 477 -25.53 5.24 -1.72
CA GLN A 477 -26.62 5.00 -0.75
C GLN A 477 -26.12 4.77 0.68
N ARG A 478 -24.83 4.43 0.85
CA ARG A 478 -24.19 4.42 2.15
C ARG A 478 -23.49 5.76 2.32
N PRO A 479 -23.80 6.57 3.35
CA PRO A 479 -22.93 7.70 3.65
C PRO A 479 -21.51 7.15 3.82
N PRO A 480 -20.46 7.93 3.50
CA PRO A 480 -19.12 7.58 3.95
C PRO A 480 -19.26 7.45 5.47
N THR A 481 -19.26 6.22 5.97
CA THR A 481 -18.85 5.98 7.34
C THR A 481 -17.39 6.35 7.31
N GLY A 482 -17.10 7.65 7.41
CA GLY A 482 -15.81 8.14 7.85
C GLY A 482 -15.49 7.28 9.04
N ALA A 483 -14.32 6.64 8.96
CA ALA A 483 -13.66 5.88 10.02
C ALA A 483 -14.56 5.87 11.24
N SER A 484 -15.49 4.90 11.31
CA SER A 484 -16.35 4.80 12.48
C SER A 484 -15.34 4.71 13.58
N ALA A 485 -15.21 5.80 14.33
CA ALA A 485 -14.35 5.89 15.48
C ALA A 485 -14.71 4.62 16.21
N LEU A 486 -13.75 3.68 16.19
CA LEU A 486 -13.77 2.58 17.10
C LEU A 486 -14.17 3.25 18.41
N ARG A 487 -15.18 2.72 19.08
CA ARG A 487 -15.20 2.91 20.53
C ARG A 487 -14.00 2.11 21.03
N THR A 488 -12.82 2.68 20.80
CA THR A 488 -11.53 2.24 21.21
C THR A 488 -11.54 2.49 22.71
N GLN A 489 -11.44 1.39 23.45
CA GLN A 489 -10.43 1.45 24.50
C GLN A 489 -9.09 1.87 23.84
N PRO A 490 -8.25 2.66 24.51
CA PRO A 490 -7.27 3.55 23.85
C PRO A 490 -6.03 2.87 23.24
N SER A 491 -6.16 1.77 22.48
CA SER A 491 -4.97 0.98 22.08
C SER A 491 -4.93 0.42 20.66
N ALA A 492 -5.85 0.77 19.75
CA ALA A 492 -5.84 0.19 18.39
C ALA A 492 -5.54 1.16 17.23
N VAL A 493 -5.54 2.48 17.45
CA VAL A 493 -5.39 3.48 16.34
C VAL A 493 -4.22 4.45 16.54
N GLU A 494 -3.56 4.47 17.70
CA GLU A 494 -2.49 5.47 17.97
C GLU A 494 -1.05 4.99 17.70
N VAL A 495 -0.81 3.74 17.27
CA VAL A 495 0.54 3.24 16.95
C VAL A 495 0.58 2.38 15.67
N ALA A 496 -0.26 2.72 14.70
CA ALA A 496 0.23 2.72 13.32
C ALA A 496 0.76 4.14 13.14
N SER A 497 2.06 4.29 12.98
CA SER A 497 2.64 5.55 12.55
C SER A 497 1.81 6.12 11.40
N SER A 498 1.67 7.44 11.35
CA SER A 498 1.03 8.19 10.26
C SER A 498 1.72 8.01 8.89
N GLU A 499 2.44 6.93 8.67
CA GLU A 499 3.53 6.75 7.70
C GLU A 499 3.10 6.16 6.35
N ASP A 500 1.84 5.74 6.14
CA ASP A 500 1.35 5.38 4.79
C ASP A 500 -0.18 5.46 4.63
N ARG A 501 -0.77 6.64 4.90
CA ARG A 501 -2.21 6.89 4.64
C ARG A 501 -2.59 6.62 3.18
N TRP A 502 -1.66 6.88 2.26
CA TRP A 502 -1.84 6.64 0.83
C TRP A 502 -1.95 5.15 0.51
N GLY A 503 -1.05 4.31 1.01
CA GLY A 503 -1.07 2.87 0.78
C GLY A 503 -2.35 2.23 1.31
N ALA A 504 -2.75 2.57 2.54
CA ALA A 504 -4.01 2.10 3.15
C ALA A 504 -5.23 2.43 2.29
N TRP A 505 -5.30 3.69 1.84
CA TRP A 505 -6.35 4.14 0.95
C TRP A 505 -6.30 3.45 -0.42
N LEU A 506 -5.12 3.30 -1.03
CA LEU A 506 -4.96 2.63 -2.33
C LEU A 506 -5.37 1.16 -2.27
N HIS A 507 -5.04 0.46 -1.18
CA HIS A 507 -5.48 -0.92 -0.96
C HIS A 507 -7.01 -1.02 -0.84
N HIS A 508 -7.64 -0.03 -0.19
CA HIS A 508 -9.09 0.06 -0.13
C HIS A 508 -9.70 0.23 -1.54
N VAL A 509 -9.15 1.13 -2.35
CA VAL A 509 -9.59 1.34 -3.74
C VAL A 509 -9.41 0.07 -4.57
N GLU A 510 -8.28 -0.62 -4.43
CA GLU A 510 -8.01 -1.89 -5.11
C GLU A 510 -9.00 -3.00 -4.70
N GLY A 511 -9.41 -3.04 -3.43
CA GLY A 511 -10.47 -3.95 -2.97
C GLY A 511 -11.84 -3.66 -3.57
N MET A 512 -12.12 -2.40 -3.92
CA MET A 512 -13.38 -1.94 -4.51
C MET A 512 -13.42 -2.11 -6.03
N LEU A 513 -12.36 -1.69 -6.72
CA LEU A 513 -12.26 -1.61 -8.18
C LEU A 513 -11.53 -2.79 -8.83
N GLY A 514 -10.65 -3.48 -8.08
CA GLY A 514 -9.67 -4.40 -8.62
C GLY A 514 -8.36 -3.72 -9.04
N PRO A 515 -7.26 -4.48 -9.15
CA PRO A 515 -5.93 -3.95 -9.49
C PRO A 515 -5.87 -3.32 -10.88
N SER A 516 -6.60 -3.86 -11.86
CA SER A 516 -6.55 -3.39 -13.24
C SER A 516 -7.07 -1.96 -13.38
N LEU A 517 -8.26 -1.68 -12.84
CA LEU A 517 -8.84 -0.34 -12.85
C LEU A 517 -8.13 0.62 -11.89
N THR A 518 -7.67 0.15 -10.74
CA THR A 518 -6.87 0.98 -9.82
C THR A 518 -5.58 1.46 -10.48
N GLY A 519 -4.92 0.58 -11.23
CA GLY A 519 -3.74 0.93 -12.01
C GLY A 519 -4.00 1.89 -13.17
N LEU A 520 -5.23 1.94 -13.71
CA LEU A 520 -5.64 2.95 -14.69
C LEU A 520 -5.79 4.33 -14.04
N VAL A 521 -6.41 4.39 -12.85
CA VAL A 521 -6.63 5.64 -12.13
C VAL A 521 -5.31 6.22 -11.60
N PHE A 522 -4.39 5.37 -11.16
CA PHE A 522 -3.10 5.76 -10.54
C PHE A 522 -1.90 5.14 -11.27
N PRO A 523 -1.60 5.58 -12.51
CA PRO A 523 -0.63 4.94 -13.40
C PRO A 523 0.81 4.94 -12.87
N SER A 524 1.24 6.00 -12.21
CA SER A 524 2.57 6.14 -11.61
C SER A 524 2.66 5.63 -10.16
N SER A 525 1.65 4.90 -9.69
CA SER A 525 1.74 4.14 -8.44
C SER A 525 2.50 2.83 -8.68
N PRO A 526 3.59 2.54 -7.96
CA PRO A 526 4.36 1.31 -8.16
C PRO A 526 3.46 0.08 -8.06
N ARG A 527 3.35 -0.67 -9.16
CA ARG A 527 2.66 -1.97 -9.22
C ARG A 527 3.64 -3.04 -8.74
N LEU A 528 3.20 -3.91 -7.84
CA LEU A 528 3.91 -5.17 -7.64
C LEU A 528 3.66 -6.03 -8.89
N PRO A 529 4.65 -6.77 -9.40
CA PRO A 529 4.44 -7.65 -10.55
C PRO A 529 3.26 -8.59 -10.28
N ASP A 530 2.27 -8.61 -11.17
CA ASP A 530 1.10 -9.46 -11.08
C ASP A 530 1.54 -10.92 -10.98
N GLY A 531 1.42 -11.49 -9.79
CA GLY A 531 1.07 -12.89 -9.67
C GLY A 531 -0.43 -12.83 -9.48
N THR A 532 -1.18 -13.08 -10.55
CA THR A 532 -2.64 -13.19 -10.56
C THR A 532 -3.16 -13.58 -9.18
N VAL A 533 -3.83 -12.64 -8.51
CA VAL A 533 -4.54 -12.93 -7.26
C VAL A 533 -5.78 -13.71 -7.66
N THR A 534 -5.60 -15.01 -7.92
CA THR A 534 -6.69 -15.95 -8.04
C THR A 534 -7.39 -15.99 -6.69
N ARG A 535 -8.53 -15.30 -6.64
CA ARG A 535 -9.69 -15.51 -5.77
C ARG A 535 -9.51 -16.67 -4.78
N TRP A 536 -9.09 -16.36 -3.55
CA TRP A 536 -9.13 -17.31 -2.44
C TRP A 536 -10.60 -17.53 -2.05
N THR A 537 -11.27 -18.49 -2.68
CA THR A 537 -12.55 -19.02 -2.24
C THR A 537 -12.34 -20.12 -1.21
N VAL A 538 -12.88 -19.94 -0.01
CA VAL A 538 -13.09 -21.01 0.97
C VAL A 538 -14.58 -21.01 1.36
N GLY A 539 -15.40 -21.71 0.55
CA GLY A 539 -16.80 -22.15 0.75
C GLY A 539 -17.88 -21.09 1.04
N ALA A 540 -19.14 -21.17 0.60
CA ALA A 540 -19.92 -22.14 -0.16
C ALA A 540 -20.53 -21.47 -1.40
N ASP A 541 -21.07 -22.27 -2.33
CA ASP A 541 -21.68 -21.90 -3.61
C ASP A 541 -22.26 -20.47 -3.68
N PRO A 542 -21.96 -19.68 -4.74
CA PRO A 542 -22.99 -18.77 -5.20
C PRO A 542 -24.15 -19.63 -5.71
N ASP A 543 -25.34 -19.41 -5.14
CA ASP A 543 -26.60 -19.85 -5.69
C ASP A 543 -26.62 -19.52 -7.20
N ASP A 544 -26.37 -20.52 -8.05
CA ASP A 544 -26.52 -20.48 -9.52
C ASP A 544 -28.01 -20.56 -9.90
N ALA A 545 -28.82 -19.78 -9.20
CA ALA A 545 -30.27 -19.70 -9.39
C ALA A 545 -30.67 -18.26 -9.71
N GLU A 546 -29.99 -17.63 -10.66
CA GLU A 546 -30.53 -16.54 -11.49
C GLU A 546 -29.53 -16.22 -12.60
N LEU A 547 -29.54 -17.03 -13.67
CA LEU A 547 -29.25 -16.64 -15.06
C LEU A 547 -29.55 -17.89 -15.91
N ALA A 548 -30.84 -18.06 -16.22
CA ALA A 548 -31.26 -19.00 -17.24
C ALA A 548 -30.98 -18.44 -18.63
N ASP A 549 -30.69 -19.39 -19.51
CA ASP A 549 -30.70 -19.39 -20.98
C ASP A 549 -29.45 -18.88 -21.72
N ASP A 550 -28.75 -19.90 -22.23
CA ASP A 550 -28.09 -20.05 -23.53
C ASP A 550 -27.01 -19.04 -23.91
N GLU A 551 -25.74 -19.48 -23.83
CA GLU A 551 -24.77 -19.29 -24.91
C GLU A 551 -23.59 -20.28 -24.71
N ASP A 552 -23.36 -21.11 -25.73
CA ASP A 552 -22.40 -22.22 -25.76
C ASP A 552 -20.96 -21.77 -25.46
N GLU A 553 -20.30 -22.52 -24.56
CA GLU A 553 -18.86 -22.46 -24.32
C GLU A 553 -18.10 -23.21 -25.43
N ASP A 554 -17.46 -22.47 -26.33
CA ASP A 554 -16.29 -22.95 -27.07
C ASP A 554 -15.06 -22.13 -26.62
N VAL A 555 -14.30 -22.71 -25.69
CA VAL A 555 -12.99 -22.20 -25.25
C VAL A 555 -11.95 -22.55 -26.31
N VAL A 556 -11.46 -21.54 -27.02
CA VAL A 556 -10.24 -21.65 -27.83
C VAL A 556 -9.13 -20.89 -27.12
N ASP A 557 -8.26 -21.63 -26.41
CA ASP A 557 -6.96 -21.14 -25.98
C ASP A 557 -6.17 -20.71 -27.21
N THR A 558 -5.96 -19.40 -27.35
CA THR A 558 -4.98 -18.87 -28.29
C THR A 558 -3.99 -18.04 -27.48
N GLU A 559 -2.75 -18.52 -27.40
CA GLU A 559 -1.60 -17.74 -26.96
C GLU A 559 -1.47 -16.53 -27.89
N ILE A 560 -1.60 -15.32 -27.34
CA ILE A 560 -1.42 -14.06 -28.08
C ILE A 560 -0.15 -13.39 -27.55
N GLU A 561 0.85 -13.25 -28.43
CA GLU A 561 2.02 -12.40 -28.22
C GLU A 561 1.61 -10.93 -28.04
N PRO A 562 2.36 -10.13 -27.26
CA PRO A 562 1.96 -8.76 -26.94
C PRO A 562 2.29 -7.85 -28.12
N ASP A 563 1.33 -7.66 -29.03
CA ASP A 563 1.39 -6.60 -30.02
C ASP A 563 0.30 -5.55 -29.74
N SER A 564 0.74 -4.32 -29.48
CA SER A 564 -0.10 -3.18 -29.13
C SER A 564 -0.79 -2.61 -30.38
N GLU A 565 -1.70 -3.36 -30.99
CA GLU A 565 -2.44 -2.93 -32.18
C GLU A 565 -3.85 -2.41 -31.82
N HIS A 566 -3.97 -1.08 -31.84
CA HIS A 566 -5.12 -0.20 -31.96
C HIS A 566 -6.56 -0.66 -31.64
N ARG A 567 -7.13 0.03 -30.65
CA ARG A 567 -8.53 0.09 -30.18
C ARG A 567 -9.53 0.47 -31.29
N THR A 568 -10.13 -0.52 -31.96
CA THR A 568 -11.15 -0.26 -32.98
C THR A 568 -12.55 -0.62 -32.49
N ILE A 569 -13.32 0.36 -32.02
CA ILE A 569 -14.73 0.21 -31.64
C ILE A 569 -15.62 0.32 -32.89
N PRO A 570 -16.43 -0.69 -33.25
CA PRO A 570 -17.32 -0.64 -34.40
C PRO A 570 -18.34 0.52 -34.31
N PRO A 571 -18.62 1.24 -35.42
CA PRO A 571 -19.61 2.33 -35.43
C PRO A 571 -21.02 1.91 -34.96
N SER A 572 -21.38 0.63 -35.09
CA SER A 572 -22.65 0.08 -34.60
C SER A 572 -22.82 0.20 -33.08
N GLU A 573 -21.72 0.13 -32.32
CA GLU A 573 -21.73 0.18 -30.85
C GLU A 573 -21.70 1.62 -30.32
N HIS A 574 -21.35 2.62 -31.15
CA HIS A 574 -21.14 4.01 -30.70
C HIS A 574 -22.36 4.59 -29.97
N ARG A 575 -23.58 4.37 -30.48
CA ARG A 575 -24.81 4.87 -29.83
C ARG A 575 -25.03 4.26 -28.44
N LYS A 576 -24.75 2.96 -28.31
CA LYS A 576 -24.90 2.21 -27.06
C LYS A 576 -23.88 2.70 -26.03
N LEU A 577 -22.62 2.87 -26.44
CA LEU A 577 -21.55 3.40 -25.60
C LEU A 577 -21.82 4.83 -25.14
N ARG A 578 -22.30 5.73 -26.04
CA ARG A 578 -22.74 7.08 -25.64
C ARG A 578 -23.84 7.04 -24.59
N THR A 579 -24.81 6.14 -24.75
CA THR A 579 -25.89 5.97 -23.77
C THR A 579 -25.37 5.52 -22.40
N TRP A 580 -24.36 4.65 -22.37
CA TRP A 580 -23.70 4.24 -21.13
C TRP A 580 -22.90 5.39 -20.51
N ALA A 581 -22.11 6.11 -21.31
CA ALA A 581 -21.34 7.27 -20.87
C ALA A 581 -22.23 8.34 -20.22
N THR A 582 -23.35 8.72 -20.85
CA THR A 582 -24.32 9.66 -20.27
C THR A 582 -24.88 9.15 -18.93
N ARG A 583 -25.10 7.83 -18.78
CA ARG A 583 -25.54 7.25 -17.49
C ARG A 583 -24.45 7.33 -16.42
N TRP A 584 -23.18 7.10 -16.78
CA TRP A 584 -22.05 7.23 -15.86
C TRP A 584 -21.89 8.69 -15.38
N VAL A 585 -21.89 9.65 -16.32
CA VAL A 585 -21.82 11.10 -16.02
C VAL A 585 -22.95 11.51 -15.07
N LYS A 586 -24.18 11.07 -15.35
CA LYS A 586 -25.34 11.34 -14.48
C LYS A 586 -25.23 10.67 -13.11
N ALA A 587 -24.54 9.55 -12.98
CA ALA A 587 -24.37 8.86 -11.70
C ALA A 587 -23.35 9.58 -10.80
N VAL A 588 -22.24 10.07 -11.36
CA VAL A 588 -21.20 10.78 -10.60
C VAL A 588 -21.54 12.25 -10.32
N SER A 589 -22.43 12.86 -11.12
CA SER A 589 -22.83 14.27 -10.98
C SER A 589 -24.07 14.48 -10.08
N ARG A 590 -24.47 13.50 -9.28
CA ARG A 590 -25.61 13.62 -8.35
C ARG A 590 -25.23 14.39 -7.09
N PRO A 591 -26.19 14.98 -6.35
CA PRO A 591 -25.90 15.66 -5.08
C PRO A 591 -25.23 14.76 -4.04
N ALA A 592 -25.64 13.49 -3.95
CA ALA A 592 -24.91 12.46 -3.21
C ALA A 592 -23.84 11.88 -4.15
N ARG A 593 -22.62 12.41 -4.05
CA ARG A 593 -21.51 12.08 -4.94
C ARG A 593 -20.83 10.77 -4.52
N PRO A 594 -20.50 9.88 -5.46
CA PRO A 594 -19.60 8.76 -5.19
C PRO A 594 -18.20 9.25 -4.77
N PRO A 595 -17.40 8.40 -4.07
CA PRO A 595 -16.00 8.67 -3.75
C PRO A 595 -15.16 9.10 -4.96
N LEU A 596 -14.13 9.91 -4.71
CA LEU A 596 -13.32 10.56 -5.75
C LEU A 596 -12.68 9.56 -6.74
N GLU A 597 -12.21 8.42 -6.25
CA GLU A 597 -11.64 7.34 -7.07
C GLU A 597 -12.62 6.78 -8.12
N LEU A 598 -13.92 6.69 -7.79
CA LEU A 598 -14.94 6.25 -8.74
C LEU A 598 -15.26 7.34 -9.75
N ARG A 599 -15.27 8.60 -9.31
CA ARG A 599 -15.45 9.77 -10.19
C ARG A 599 -14.32 9.84 -11.21
N MET A 600 -13.07 9.72 -10.77
CA MET A 600 -11.89 9.66 -11.64
C MET A 600 -11.93 8.48 -12.61
N THR A 601 -12.36 7.29 -12.15
CA THR A 601 -12.54 6.11 -13.01
C THR A 601 -13.50 6.42 -14.16
N VAL A 602 -14.66 7.02 -13.86
CA VAL A 602 -15.65 7.40 -14.89
C VAL A 602 -15.07 8.43 -15.88
N VAL A 603 -14.28 9.40 -15.41
CA VAL A 603 -13.61 10.36 -16.30
C VAL A 603 -12.65 9.68 -17.26
N LEU A 604 -11.79 8.78 -16.77
CA LEU A 604 -10.83 8.07 -17.62
C LEU A 604 -11.53 7.19 -18.67
N LEU A 605 -12.56 6.44 -18.27
CA LEU A 605 -13.39 5.68 -19.20
C LEU A 605 -14.02 6.59 -20.28
N TYR A 606 -14.45 7.79 -19.90
CA TYR A 606 -15.02 8.75 -20.83
C TYR A 606 -13.98 9.30 -21.82
N LEU A 607 -12.78 9.64 -21.34
CA LEU A 607 -11.66 10.08 -22.17
C LEU A 607 -11.21 8.97 -23.15
N ASP A 608 -11.21 7.71 -22.73
CA ASP A 608 -10.94 6.57 -23.61
C ASP A 608 -11.94 6.47 -24.76
N LEU A 609 -13.24 6.65 -24.49
CA LEU A 609 -14.27 6.63 -25.53
C LEU A 609 -14.14 7.83 -26.50
N LEU A 610 -13.72 9.00 -26.01
CA LEU A 610 -13.42 10.16 -26.85
C LEU A 610 -12.20 9.93 -27.75
N ALA A 611 -11.13 9.36 -27.21
CA ALA A 611 -9.93 8.98 -27.96
C ALA A 611 -10.22 7.89 -29.00
N ALA A 612 -11.24 7.05 -28.76
CA ALA A 612 -11.74 6.06 -29.70
C ALA A 612 -12.73 6.62 -30.75
N GLY A 613 -13.04 7.93 -30.71
CA GLY A 613 -13.89 8.59 -31.72
C GLY A 613 -15.39 8.31 -31.60
N VAL A 614 -15.87 7.84 -30.45
CA VAL A 614 -17.27 7.39 -30.24
C VAL A 614 -18.32 8.50 -30.45
N TRP A 615 -17.95 9.77 -30.33
CA TRP A 615 -18.84 10.91 -30.58
C TRP A 615 -18.87 11.36 -32.04
N GLY A 616 -17.92 10.97 -32.88
CA GLY A 616 -17.86 11.42 -34.27
C GLY A 616 -17.89 12.95 -34.39
N THR A 617 -18.92 13.47 -35.05
CA THR A 617 -19.16 14.92 -35.21
C THR A 617 -20.11 15.52 -34.16
N GLU A 618 -20.64 14.73 -33.23
CA GLU A 618 -21.51 15.22 -32.16
C GLU A 618 -20.69 15.99 -31.12
N GLU A 619 -21.13 17.18 -30.73
CA GLU A 619 -20.42 18.04 -29.76
C GLU A 619 -21.03 17.98 -28.33
N SER A 620 -21.96 17.05 -28.10
CA SER A 620 -22.63 16.84 -26.80
C SER A 620 -21.65 16.50 -25.67
N TRP A 621 -20.48 15.96 -26.00
CA TRP A 621 -19.43 15.63 -25.05
C TRP A 621 -18.91 16.84 -24.27
N ARG A 622 -18.96 18.06 -24.82
CA ARG A 622 -18.49 19.26 -24.10
C ARG A 622 -19.27 19.50 -22.81
N THR A 623 -20.59 19.36 -22.88
CA THR A 623 -21.47 19.51 -21.70
C THR A 623 -21.20 18.41 -20.68
N GLU A 624 -20.99 17.17 -21.13
CA GLU A 624 -20.70 16.03 -20.26
C GLU A 624 -19.32 16.15 -19.60
N VAL A 625 -18.29 16.59 -20.33
CA VAL A 625 -16.95 16.85 -19.76
C VAL A 625 -16.97 18.00 -18.76
N ARG A 626 -17.75 19.07 -19.00
CA ARG A 626 -17.95 20.13 -17.99
C ARG A 626 -18.55 19.55 -16.71
N ASP A 627 -19.58 18.71 -16.82
CA ASP A 627 -20.21 18.10 -15.65
C ASP A 627 -19.24 17.16 -14.92
N LEU A 628 -18.39 16.44 -15.65
CA LEU A 628 -17.30 15.64 -15.09
C LEU A 628 -16.24 16.49 -14.37
N VAL A 629 -15.87 17.66 -14.90
CA VAL A 629 -14.97 18.60 -14.21
C VAL A 629 -15.56 19.03 -12.87
N HIS A 630 -16.85 19.41 -12.83
CA HIS A 630 -17.52 19.72 -11.56
C HIS A 630 -17.58 18.51 -10.62
N ALA A 631 -17.80 17.31 -11.17
CA ALA A 631 -17.80 16.09 -10.39
C ALA A 631 -16.40 15.80 -9.81
N LEU A 632 -15.29 16.10 -10.47
CA LEU A 632 -13.94 15.81 -9.95
C LEU A 632 -13.53 16.68 -8.75
N LEU A 633 -14.17 17.83 -8.54
CA LEU A 633 -13.78 18.75 -7.47
C LEU A 633 -14.29 18.22 -6.12
N PRO A 634 -13.40 17.88 -5.17
CA PRO A 634 -13.80 17.57 -3.81
C PRO A 634 -14.36 18.82 -3.12
N ASP A 635 -15.31 18.64 -2.19
CA ASP A 635 -15.64 19.71 -1.24
C ASP A 635 -14.65 19.75 -0.05
N ASP A 636 -14.76 20.77 0.79
CA ASP A 636 -13.82 21.00 1.91
C ASP A 636 -13.74 19.77 2.86
N ASP A 637 -14.88 19.13 3.15
CA ASP A 637 -14.94 17.94 4.01
C ASP A 637 -14.27 16.73 3.34
N GLU A 638 -14.45 16.55 2.02
CA GLU A 638 -13.77 15.53 1.23
C GLU A 638 -12.25 15.76 1.20
N THR A 639 -11.80 17.01 1.00
CA THR A 639 -10.38 17.38 0.92
C THR A 639 -9.63 17.04 2.19
N ASP A 640 -10.22 17.27 3.37
CA ASP A 640 -9.60 16.96 4.67
C ASP A 640 -9.44 15.44 4.91
N ALA A 641 -10.36 14.63 4.38
CA ALA A 641 -10.35 13.18 4.54
C ALA A 641 -9.33 12.48 3.61
N LEU A 642 -9.10 13.04 2.42
CA LEU A 642 -8.33 12.43 1.34
C LEU A 642 -6.79 12.47 1.58
N PRO A 643 -6.02 11.44 1.19
CA PRO A 643 -4.56 11.50 1.23
C PRO A 643 -4.04 12.52 0.21
N GLY A 644 -3.06 13.37 0.59
CA GLY A 644 -2.60 14.48 -0.27
C GLY A 644 -2.19 14.08 -1.71
N ARG A 645 -1.69 12.85 -1.92
CA ARG A 645 -1.30 12.36 -3.25
C ARG A 645 -2.47 12.25 -4.24
N ILE A 646 -3.69 11.96 -3.76
CA ILE A 646 -4.86 11.87 -4.66
C ILE A 646 -5.21 13.24 -5.25
N ILE A 647 -4.93 14.32 -4.51
CA ILE A 647 -5.21 15.69 -4.95
C ILE A 647 -4.35 15.98 -6.18
N SER A 648 -3.06 15.62 -6.19
CA SER A 648 -2.21 15.77 -7.37
C SER A 648 -2.75 15.01 -8.58
N TYR A 649 -3.20 13.76 -8.42
CA TYR A 649 -3.82 13.00 -9.51
C TYR A 649 -5.13 13.64 -10.01
N GLN A 650 -5.99 14.10 -9.10
CA GLN A 650 -7.25 14.77 -9.43
C GLN A 650 -7.03 16.10 -10.14
N CYS A 651 -6.12 16.94 -9.64
CA CYS A 651 -5.75 18.22 -10.26
C CYS A 651 -5.20 18.00 -11.68
N SER A 652 -4.28 17.04 -11.85
CA SER A 652 -3.71 16.69 -13.16
C SER A 652 -4.76 16.16 -14.15
N LEU A 653 -5.67 15.28 -13.71
CA LEU A 653 -6.76 14.79 -14.56
C LEU A 653 -7.74 15.91 -14.93
N THR A 654 -8.02 16.81 -13.99
CA THR A 654 -8.90 17.98 -14.24
C THR A 654 -8.27 18.93 -15.26
N ALA A 655 -6.95 19.12 -15.22
CA ALA A 655 -6.22 19.92 -16.21
C ALA A 655 -6.36 19.34 -17.63
N VAL A 656 -6.30 18.01 -17.78
CA VAL A 656 -6.54 17.32 -19.07
C VAL A 656 -7.96 17.57 -19.56
N CYS A 657 -8.98 17.46 -18.69
CA CYS A 657 -10.37 17.75 -19.06
C CYS A 657 -10.59 19.21 -19.46
N LEU A 658 -9.98 20.18 -18.78
CA LEU A 658 -10.06 21.59 -19.16
C LEU A 658 -9.37 21.85 -20.50
N ALA A 659 -8.17 21.32 -20.70
CA ALA A 659 -7.45 21.45 -21.98
C ALA A 659 -8.27 20.89 -23.15
N LEU A 660 -9.00 19.79 -22.94
CA LEU A 660 -9.94 19.26 -23.93
C LEU A 660 -11.10 20.22 -24.21
N LEU A 661 -11.71 20.83 -23.18
CA LEU A 661 -12.81 21.79 -23.36
C LEU A 661 -12.37 23.08 -24.08
N PHE A 662 -11.11 23.48 -23.91
CA PHE A 662 -10.54 24.66 -24.56
C PHE A 662 -10.13 24.43 -26.03
N GLN A 663 -10.29 23.22 -26.56
CA GLN A 663 -10.18 22.98 -28.00
C GLN A 663 -11.33 23.67 -28.74
N ASP A 664 -10.96 24.67 -29.55
CA ASP A 664 -11.88 25.56 -30.27
C ASP A 664 -12.80 26.39 -29.36
N ALA A 665 -12.36 26.67 -28.12
CA ALA A 665 -13.06 27.56 -27.18
C ALA A 665 -12.09 28.58 -26.54
N SER A 666 -12.63 29.69 -26.06
CA SER A 666 -11.90 30.75 -25.37
C SER A 666 -12.62 31.14 -24.08
N PRO A 667 -11.89 31.42 -22.98
CA PRO A 667 -12.52 31.84 -21.72
C PRO A 667 -13.32 33.15 -21.83
N HIS A 668 -13.04 33.92 -22.88
CA HIS A 668 -13.62 35.25 -23.13
C HIS A 668 -14.49 35.31 -24.38
N GLY A 669 -14.69 34.17 -25.04
CA GLY A 669 -15.60 34.05 -26.15
C GLY A 669 -17.07 34.08 -25.71
N GLY A 670 -17.97 34.30 -26.66
CA GLY A 670 -19.42 34.38 -26.43
C GLY A 670 -20.21 33.24 -27.07
N GLY A 671 -19.52 32.28 -27.70
CA GLY A 671 -20.13 31.10 -28.30
C GLY A 671 -20.57 30.07 -27.28
N GLU A 672 -21.33 29.08 -27.74
CA GLU A 672 -21.82 27.99 -26.89
C GLU A 672 -20.67 27.20 -26.23
N HIS A 673 -19.61 26.88 -27.01
CA HIS A 673 -18.44 26.17 -26.49
C HIS A 673 -17.68 26.99 -25.45
N ASP A 674 -17.57 28.31 -25.67
CA ASP A 674 -16.91 29.24 -24.75
C ASP A 674 -17.63 29.28 -23.40
N ILE A 675 -18.96 29.30 -23.40
CA ILE A 675 -19.77 29.31 -22.18
C ILE A 675 -19.56 28.02 -21.38
N ILE A 676 -19.52 26.87 -22.07
CA ILE A 676 -19.31 25.56 -21.42
C ILE A 676 -17.90 25.46 -20.82
N ALA A 677 -16.86 25.81 -21.60
CA ALA A 677 -15.48 25.78 -21.15
C ALA A 677 -15.23 26.78 -20.00
N LYS A 678 -15.82 27.98 -20.08
CA LYS A 678 -15.74 28.99 -19.03
C LYS A 678 -16.36 28.52 -17.72
N ALA A 679 -17.54 27.88 -17.76
CA ALA A 679 -18.19 27.37 -16.55
C ALA A 679 -17.33 26.31 -15.85
N ALA A 680 -16.69 25.40 -16.60
CA ALA A 680 -15.74 24.44 -16.04
C ALA A 680 -14.49 25.12 -15.47
N TRP A 681 -13.94 26.09 -16.20
CA TRP A 681 -12.76 26.85 -15.79
C TRP A 681 -12.97 27.62 -14.49
N GLU A 682 -14.07 28.36 -14.36
CA GLU A 682 -14.38 29.14 -13.16
C GLU A 682 -14.48 28.25 -11.91
N ALA A 683 -14.94 27.01 -12.05
CA ALA A 683 -15.02 26.07 -10.94
C ALA A 683 -13.68 25.41 -10.59
N ALA A 684 -12.83 25.13 -11.59
CA ALA A 684 -11.67 24.25 -11.41
C ALA A 684 -10.30 24.94 -11.42
N ARG A 685 -10.20 26.21 -11.84
CA ARG A 685 -8.90 26.91 -12.03
C ARG A 685 -8.01 26.91 -10.78
N GLU A 686 -8.59 27.02 -9.58
CA GLU A 686 -7.82 27.00 -8.33
C GLU A 686 -7.22 25.61 -8.06
N SER A 687 -7.97 24.54 -8.34
CA SER A 687 -7.48 23.15 -8.23
C SER A 687 -6.39 22.87 -9.28
N VAL A 688 -6.58 23.31 -10.52
CA VAL A 688 -5.65 23.06 -11.62
C VAL A 688 -4.30 23.76 -11.44
N ALA A 689 -4.23 24.84 -10.67
CA ALA A 689 -2.96 25.47 -10.30
C ALA A 689 -2.03 24.56 -9.48
N PHE A 690 -2.56 23.48 -8.88
CA PHE A 690 -1.78 22.47 -8.13
C PHE A 690 -1.53 21.18 -8.94
N ALA A 691 -1.82 21.17 -10.24
CA ALA A 691 -1.63 20.00 -11.09
C ALA A 691 -0.13 19.65 -11.26
N ASP A 692 0.18 18.35 -11.19
CA ASP A 692 1.50 17.83 -11.52
C ASP A 692 1.57 17.53 -13.03
N ARG A 693 2.46 18.24 -13.74
CA ARG A 693 2.67 18.10 -15.19
C ARG A 693 3.09 16.67 -15.57
N ARG A 694 3.89 15.99 -14.74
CA ARG A 694 4.34 14.61 -15.01
C ARG A 694 3.18 13.63 -14.93
N LEU A 695 2.30 13.78 -13.93
CA LEU A 695 1.11 12.93 -13.80
C LEU A 695 0.10 13.20 -14.92
N ALA A 696 0.00 14.45 -15.40
CA ALA A 696 -0.92 14.78 -16.48
C ALA A 696 -0.55 14.09 -17.80
N VAL A 697 0.75 13.90 -18.07
CA VAL A 697 1.25 13.15 -19.24
C VAL A 697 0.76 11.70 -19.22
N ASP A 698 0.67 11.07 -18.06
CA ASP A 698 0.20 9.68 -17.93
C ASP A 698 -1.28 9.51 -18.33
N TYR A 699 -2.07 10.59 -18.36
CA TYR A 699 -3.48 10.60 -18.76
C TYR A 699 -3.70 10.98 -20.25
N LEU A 700 -2.63 11.26 -21.01
CA LEU A 700 -2.77 11.64 -22.41
C LEU A 700 -2.99 10.42 -23.31
N HIS A 701 -4.03 10.49 -24.14
CA HIS A 701 -4.34 9.45 -25.11
C HIS A 701 -3.73 9.76 -26.49
N ARG A 702 -3.38 8.71 -27.23
CA ARG A 702 -3.05 8.82 -28.67
C ARG A 702 -4.32 8.70 -29.50
N ALA A 703 -4.41 9.49 -30.57
CA ALA A 703 -5.53 9.41 -31.51
C ALA A 703 -5.55 8.03 -32.19
N ALA A 704 -6.59 7.24 -31.94
CA ALA A 704 -6.70 5.87 -32.45
C ALA A 704 -7.51 5.77 -33.75
N GLN A 705 -8.42 6.73 -34.01
CA GLN A 705 -9.37 6.69 -35.12
C GLN A 705 -9.71 8.09 -35.65
N ALA A 706 -10.42 8.13 -36.79
CA ALA A 706 -11.05 9.35 -37.28
C ALA A 706 -12.01 9.92 -36.23
N HIS A 707 -12.04 11.23 -36.08
CA HIS A 707 -12.82 11.95 -35.08
C HIS A 707 -12.43 11.69 -33.60
N ALA A 708 -11.27 11.08 -33.35
CA ALA A 708 -10.70 11.00 -32.01
C ALA A 708 -10.47 12.42 -31.45
N ARG A 709 -10.88 12.64 -30.20
CA ARG A 709 -10.60 13.87 -29.45
C ARG A 709 -9.54 13.56 -28.42
N VAL A 710 -8.36 14.13 -28.59
CA VAL A 710 -7.20 13.94 -27.70
C VAL A 710 -6.53 15.27 -27.43
N VAL A 711 -5.83 15.35 -26.31
CA VAL A 711 -5.12 16.56 -25.87
C VAL A 711 -3.62 16.30 -25.96
N SER A 712 -2.86 17.33 -26.33
CA SER A 712 -1.40 17.34 -26.30
C SER A 712 -0.85 17.86 -24.97
N GLU A 713 0.37 17.47 -24.63
CA GLU A 713 1.10 17.99 -23.46
C GLU A 713 1.14 19.53 -23.46
N SER A 714 1.40 20.14 -24.63
CA SER A 714 1.44 21.60 -24.78
C SER A 714 0.12 22.31 -24.53
N GLU A 715 -1.02 21.64 -24.72
CA GLU A 715 -2.34 22.20 -24.42
C GLU A 715 -2.63 22.13 -22.92
N VAL A 716 -2.22 21.04 -22.27
CA VAL A 716 -2.31 20.91 -20.80
C VAL A 716 -1.42 21.93 -20.10
N ASP A 717 -0.17 22.08 -20.54
CA ASP A 717 0.76 23.05 -19.96
C ASP A 717 0.20 24.48 -20.02
N LYS A 718 -0.39 24.88 -21.15
CA LYS A 718 -1.02 26.21 -21.26
C LYS A 718 -2.14 26.43 -20.25
N ILE A 719 -2.92 25.39 -19.95
CA ILE A 719 -4.00 25.45 -18.98
C ILE A 719 -3.46 25.54 -17.55
N ILE A 720 -2.42 24.76 -17.23
CA ILE A 720 -1.76 24.81 -15.92
C ILE A 720 -1.08 26.17 -15.73
N ASP A 721 -0.32 26.65 -16.70
CA ASP A 721 0.35 27.96 -16.67
C ASP A 721 -0.66 29.11 -16.49
N LEU A 722 -1.80 29.03 -17.19
CA LEU A 722 -2.87 30.01 -17.05
C LEU A 722 -3.48 29.98 -15.64
N ALA A 723 -3.68 28.79 -15.08
CA ALA A 723 -4.26 28.61 -13.75
C ALA A 723 -3.31 29.14 -12.66
N GLU A 724 -2.03 28.76 -12.72
CA GLU A 724 -0.96 29.28 -11.85
C GLU A 724 -0.91 30.81 -11.91
N ALA A 725 -0.92 31.40 -13.12
CA ALA A 725 -0.87 32.84 -13.29
C ALA A 725 -2.11 33.57 -12.75
N VAL A 726 -3.29 32.93 -12.78
CA VAL A 726 -4.55 33.51 -12.26
C VAL A 726 -4.59 33.53 -10.74
N VAL A 727 -4.01 32.50 -10.10
CA VAL A 727 -3.87 32.46 -8.64
C VAL A 727 -2.98 33.61 -8.17
N ASP A 728 -1.90 33.90 -8.90
CA ASP A 728 -1.01 35.03 -8.58
C ASP A 728 -1.60 36.40 -8.94
N ASP A 729 -2.30 36.50 -10.07
CA ASP A 729 -2.94 37.73 -10.54
C ASP A 729 -4.29 37.44 -11.22
N PRO A 730 -5.42 37.87 -10.64
CA PRO A 730 -6.76 37.71 -11.23
C PRO A 730 -6.91 38.29 -12.66
N ARG A 731 -5.98 39.13 -13.11
CA ARG A 731 -5.95 39.72 -14.46
C ARG A 731 -5.13 38.92 -15.47
N ALA A 732 -4.47 37.83 -15.08
CA ALA A 732 -3.69 36.98 -15.98
C ALA A 732 -4.56 36.39 -17.12
N GLU A 733 -5.80 35.99 -16.81
CA GLU A 733 -6.81 35.56 -17.79
C GLU A 733 -7.00 36.56 -18.93
N LEU A 734 -7.13 37.85 -18.60
CA LEU A 734 -7.32 38.91 -19.59
C LEU A 734 -6.04 39.14 -20.41
N ARG A 735 -4.86 39.06 -19.79
CA ARG A 735 -3.58 39.17 -20.52
C ARG A 735 -3.39 38.03 -21.52
N ALA A 736 -3.69 36.79 -21.13
CA ALA A 736 -3.65 35.64 -22.03
C ALA A 736 -4.64 35.83 -23.19
N ALA A 737 -5.83 36.36 -22.93
CA ALA A 737 -6.83 36.67 -23.95
C ALA A 737 -6.36 37.74 -24.94
N PHE A 738 -5.72 38.81 -24.44
CA PHE A 738 -5.12 39.82 -25.32
C PHE A 738 -4.02 39.23 -26.20
N ALA A 739 -3.14 38.40 -25.65
CA ALA A 739 -2.11 37.71 -26.41
C ALA A 739 -2.70 36.80 -27.50
N GLN A 740 -3.73 36.00 -27.18
CA GLN A 740 -4.44 35.16 -28.15
C GLN A 740 -5.09 35.99 -29.27
N ALA A 741 -5.61 37.17 -28.94
CA ALA A 741 -6.17 38.11 -29.92
C ALA A 741 -5.10 38.90 -30.71
N GLY A 742 -3.80 38.66 -30.47
CA GLY A 742 -2.69 39.37 -31.10
C GLY A 742 -2.55 40.84 -30.65
N LEU A 743 -3.03 41.16 -29.45
CA LEU A 743 -3.03 42.51 -28.89
C LEU A 743 -1.95 42.63 -27.80
N PRO A 744 -0.92 43.48 -27.99
CA PRO A 744 0.10 43.73 -26.96
C PRO A 744 -0.43 44.70 -25.89
N ALA A 745 -1.51 44.32 -25.20
CA ALA A 745 -2.14 45.14 -24.17
C ALA A 745 -1.36 45.09 -22.85
N GLN A 746 -1.07 46.25 -22.27
CA GLN A 746 -0.45 46.41 -20.96
C GLN A 746 -1.40 47.15 -20.02
N LEU A 747 -1.44 46.79 -18.75
CA LEU A 747 -2.26 47.50 -17.76
C LEU A 747 -1.43 48.63 -17.15
N MET A 748 -1.89 49.87 -17.28
CA MET A 748 -1.27 51.07 -16.71
C MET A 748 -2.35 51.87 -15.97
N ASP A 749 -2.19 52.05 -14.66
CA ASP A 749 -3.11 52.85 -13.82
C ASP A 749 -4.61 52.53 -14.06
N GLY A 750 -4.95 51.22 -14.10
CA GLY A 750 -6.31 50.72 -14.31
C GLY A 750 -6.79 50.71 -15.78
N VAL A 751 -5.96 51.13 -16.73
CA VAL A 751 -6.28 51.23 -18.16
C VAL A 751 -5.50 50.19 -18.98
N TRP A 752 -6.18 49.45 -19.85
CA TRP A 752 -5.52 48.58 -20.83
C TRP A 752 -5.01 49.40 -22.01
N VAL A 753 -3.70 49.58 -22.08
CA VAL A 753 -3.00 50.34 -23.12
C VAL A 753 -2.47 49.38 -24.17
N VAL A 754 -2.87 49.58 -25.44
CA VAL A 754 -2.37 48.82 -26.58
C VAL A 754 -1.59 49.77 -27.48
N ASP A 755 -0.26 49.68 -27.42
CA ASP A 755 0.63 50.45 -28.27
C ASP A 755 1.18 49.59 -29.43
N GLY A 756 1.23 50.12 -30.65
CA GLY A 756 1.82 49.39 -31.77
C GLY A 756 1.62 49.99 -33.17
N GLU A 757 2.15 49.30 -34.18
CA GLU A 757 2.06 49.67 -35.59
C GLU A 757 0.79 49.11 -36.25
N PHE A 758 -0.39 49.60 -35.87
CA PHE A 758 -1.66 49.23 -36.49
C PHE A 758 -2.31 50.41 -37.25
N ARG A 759 -2.96 50.09 -38.38
CA ARG A 759 -3.59 51.08 -39.27
C ARG A 759 -4.76 51.84 -38.64
N ASN A 760 -5.50 51.20 -37.73
CA ASN A 760 -6.73 51.78 -37.18
C ASN A 760 -6.82 51.60 -35.65
N PRO A 761 -6.37 52.60 -34.86
CA PRO A 761 -6.48 52.56 -33.39
C PRO A 761 -7.90 52.38 -32.87
N ARG A 762 -8.91 52.89 -33.57
CA ARG A 762 -10.32 52.68 -33.20
C ARG A 762 -10.68 51.19 -33.22
N ARG A 763 -10.31 50.49 -34.28
CA ARG A 763 -10.57 49.04 -34.39
C ARG A 763 -9.80 48.28 -33.32
N THR A 764 -8.54 48.63 -33.07
CA THR A 764 -7.71 48.00 -32.02
C THR A 764 -8.30 48.22 -30.63
N ALA A 765 -8.68 49.46 -30.28
CA ALA A 765 -9.34 49.78 -29.00
C ALA A 765 -10.68 49.04 -28.85
N ALA A 766 -11.46 48.93 -29.93
CA ALA A 766 -12.72 48.20 -29.93
C ALA A 766 -12.52 46.68 -29.80
N GLN A 767 -11.50 46.11 -30.43
CA GLN A 767 -11.12 44.70 -30.29
C GLN A 767 -10.68 44.42 -28.85
N ALA A 768 -9.78 45.24 -28.31
CA ALA A 768 -9.32 45.14 -26.93
C ALA A 768 -10.44 45.34 -25.92
N ALA A 769 -11.35 46.31 -26.10
CA ALA A 769 -12.52 46.50 -25.23
C ALA A 769 -13.57 45.38 -25.33
N THR A 770 -13.55 44.62 -26.43
CA THR A 770 -14.37 43.41 -26.55
C THR A 770 -13.81 42.30 -25.67
N VAL A 771 -12.48 42.13 -25.67
CA VAL A 771 -11.75 41.16 -24.83
C VAL A 771 -11.78 41.55 -23.34
N ALA A 772 -11.62 42.83 -23.01
CA ALA A 772 -11.54 43.35 -21.64
C ALA A 772 -12.84 43.20 -20.81
N GLY A 773 -13.95 42.79 -21.43
CA GLY A 773 -15.22 42.55 -20.74
C GLY A 773 -16.11 43.79 -20.58
N LYS A 774 -17.16 43.66 -19.75
CA LYS A 774 -18.28 44.62 -19.65
C LYS A 774 -17.96 45.90 -18.85
N GLN A 775 -16.91 45.88 -18.04
CA GLN A 775 -16.42 47.04 -17.29
C GLN A 775 -14.93 47.18 -17.57
N SER A 776 -14.58 48.12 -18.45
CA SER A 776 -13.21 48.25 -18.93
C SER A 776 -12.88 49.65 -19.44
N ALA A 777 -11.62 50.02 -19.26
CA ALA A 777 -11.00 51.19 -19.88
C ALA A 777 -9.88 50.71 -20.81
N VAL A 778 -9.94 51.08 -22.08
CA VAL A 778 -8.99 50.66 -23.11
C VAL A 778 -8.53 51.84 -23.94
N LEU A 779 -7.22 52.04 -24.01
CA LEU A 779 -6.56 53.05 -24.82
C LEU A 779 -5.68 52.38 -25.87
N ALA A 780 -5.95 52.59 -27.16
CA ALA A 780 -5.06 52.13 -28.23
C ALA A 780 -4.38 53.31 -28.91
N ARG A 781 -3.05 53.25 -29.11
CA ARG A 781 -2.26 54.31 -29.73
C ARG A 781 -1.32 53.77 -30.80
N ASN A 782 -1.21 54.54 -31.89
CA ASN A 782 -0.13 54.39 -32.86
C ASN A 782 0.64 55.72 -32.97
N ALA A 783 1.59 55.83 -33.91
CA ALA A 783 2.44 57.00 -34.07
C ALA A 783 1.70 58.34 -34.35
N SER A 784 0.42 58.31 -34.76
CA SER A 784 -0.32 59.52 -35.19
C SER A 784 -1.73 59.65 -34.62
N ARG A 785 -2.29 58.59 -34.02
CA ARG A 785 -3.66 58.56 -33.55
C ARG A 785 -3.82 57.76 -32.25
N ALA A 786 -4.76 58.20 -31.42
CA ALA A 786 -5.19 57.51 -30.20
C ALA A 786 -6.71 57.31 -30.20
N ALA A 787 -7.16 56.19 -29.65
CA ALA A 787 -8.56 55.86 -29.47
C ALA A 787 -8.79 55.32 -28.06
N LEU A 788 -9.77 55.88 -27.36
CA LEU A 788 -10.16 55.53 -26.00
C LEU A 788 -11.57 54.96 -26.00
N VAL A 789 -11.75 53.82 -25.35
CA VAL A 789 -13.03 53.17 -25.12
C VAL A 789 -13.19 52.95 -23.62
N LEU A 790 -14.23 53.51 -23.03
CA LEU A 790 -14.71 53.16 -21.70
C LEU A 790 -16.04 52.41 -21.84
N ARG A 791 -16.19 51.29 -21.14
CA ARG A 791 -17.38 50.45 -21.22
C ARG A 791 -17.94 50.21 -19.84
N ASP A 792 -19.26 50.38 -19.72
CA ASP A 792 -20.05 49.99 -18.56
C ASP A 792 -21.29 49.23 -19.01
N GLY A 793 -21.25 47.90 -18.87
CA GLY A 793 -22.30 47.00 -19.31
C GLY A 793 -22.59 47.13 -20.81
N ALA A 794 -23.77 47.67 -21.12
CA ALA A 794 -24.25 47.92 -22.48
C ALA A 794 -23.96 49.35 -22.96
N THR A 795 -23.42 50.23 -22.10
CA THR A 795 -23.08 51.61 -22.46
C THR A 795 -21.61 51.69 -22.84
N LEU A 796 -21.30 52.36 -23.95
CA LEU A 796 -19.93 52.52 -24.44
C LEU A 796 -19.64 54.00 -24.70
N PHE A 797 -18.56 54.50 -24.13
CA PHE A 797 -18.05 55.84 -24.31
C PHE A 797 -16.77 55.77 -25.16
N PHE A 798 -16.76 56.51 -26.27
CA PHE A 798 -15.68 56.49 -27.23
C PHE A 798 -15.14 57.89 -27.49
N ALA A 799 -13.81 58.04 -27.52
CA ALA A 799 -13.12 59.24 -27.92
C ALA A 799 -11.92 58.90 -28.82
N GLU A 800 -11.58 59.77 -29.77
CA GLU A 800 -10.43 59.60 -30.66
C GLU A 800 -9.69 60.93 -30.88
N SER A 801 -8.39 60.87 -31.14
CA SER A 801 -7.56 62.07 -31.29
C SER A 801 -7.91 62.91 -32.53
N THR A 802 -8.40 62.27 -33.60
CA THR A 802 -8.81 62.93 -34.85
C THR A 802 -10.09 63.75 -34.72
N ALA A 803 -10.94 63.44 -33.72
CA ALA A 803 -12.19 64.11 -33.45
C ALA A 803 -12.41 64.15 -31.92
N PRO A 804 -11.88 65.16 -31.22
CA PRO A 804 -11.84 65.22 -29.75
C PRO A 804 -13.22 65.51 -29.16
N ARG A 805 -14.11 64.52 -29.22
CA ARG A 805 -15.45 64.52 -28.63
C ARG A 805 -15.71 63.15 -28.02
N TRP A 806 -16.38 63.13 -26.88
CA TRP A 806 -16.98 61.91 -26.34
C TRP A 806 -18.22 61.56 -27.14
N ARG A 807 -18.30 60.31 -27.59
CA ARG A 807 -19.48 59.72 -28.24
C ARG A 807 -20.01 58.61 -27.35
N VAL A 808 -21.30 58.68 -27.03
CA VAL A 808 -21.97 57.67 -26.20
C VAL A 808 -22.79 56.74 -27.09
N TYR A 809 -22.61 55.45 -26.89
CA TYR A 809 -23.30 54.39 -27.61
C TYR A 809 -23.99 53.44 -26.64
N ARG A 810 -25.07 52.82 -27.11
CA ARG A 810 -25.75 51.72 -26.40
C ARG A 810 -25.66 50.47 -27.27
N LEU A 811 -24.95 49.47 -26.78
CA LEU A 811 -24.81 48.17 -27.43
C LEU A 811 -26.14 47.41 -27.35
N SER A 812 -26.47 46.67 -28.40
CA SER A 812 -27.54 45.68 -28.36
C SER A 812 -27.13 44.51 -27.45
N PRO A 813 -28.07 43.66 -27.01
CA PRO A 813 -27.75 42.51 -26.14
C PRO A 813 -26.68 41.54 -26.72
N LEU A 814 -26.56 41.47 -28.05
CA LEU A 814 -25.57 40.66 -28.77
C LEU A 814 -24.42 41.50 -29.38
N GLY A 815 -24.44 42.82 -29.21
CA GLY A 815 -23.47 43.73 -29.81
C GLY A 815 -22.19 43.84 -28.98
N THR A 816 -21.04 43.82 -29.64
CA THR A 816 -19.73 44.05 -29.01
C THR A 816 -19.16 45.43 -29.41
N PRO A 817 -18.22 45.98 -28.63
CA PRO A 817 -17.46 47.17 -29.04
C PRO A 817 -16.87 47.02 -30.46
N LEU A 818 -16.34 45.83 -30.78
CA LEU A 818 -15.78 45.53 -32.11
C LEU A 818 -16.84 45.53 -33.21
N SER A 819 -18.03 44.95 -32.99
CA SER A 819 -19.10 44.96 -34.01
C SER A 819 -19.61 46.38 -34.29
N LEU A 820 -19.55 47.28 -33.30
CA LEU A 820 -20.02 48.66 -33.43
C LEU A 820 -18.96 49.60 -34.05
N LEU A 821 -17.71 49.53 -33.58
CA LEU A 821 -16.66 50.48 -33.93
C LEU A 821 -15.64 49.94 -34.95
N GLY A 822 -15.70 48.65 -35.27
CA GLY A 822 -14.75 47.95 -36.13
C GLY A 822 -14.88 48.23 -37.63
N ASN A 823 -15.96 48.89 -38.06
CA ASN A 823 -16.15 49.29 -39.46
C ASN A 823 -15.27 50.53 -39.78
N PRO A 824 -14.42 50.48 -40.83
CA PRO A 824 -13.50 51.57 -41.16
C PRO A 824 -14.17 52.82 -41.76
N GLU A 825 -15.30 52.71 -42.47
CA GLU A 825 -15.79 53.78 -43.35
C GLU A 825 -16.63 54.85 -42.63
N GLU A 826 -17.52 54.49 -41.70
CA GLU A 826 -18.36 55.46 -40.97
C GLU A 826 -18.65 55.04 -39.52
N LEU A 827 -18.72 56.02 -38.62
CA LEU A 827 -19.17 55.83 -37.24
C LEU A 827 -20.72 55.86 -37.20
N PRO A 828 -21.37 54.92 -36.50
CA PRO A 828 -22.81 54.95 -36.31
C PRO A 828 -23.25 56.21 -35.53
N PRO A 829 -24.52 56.64 -35.65
CA PRO A 829 -25.05 57.78 -34.90
C PRO A 829 -24.95 57.51 -33.39
N ALA A 830 -24.25 58.40 -32.69
CA ALA A 830 -24.13 58.33 -31.24
C ALA A 830 -25.43 58.78 -30.55
N VAL A 831 -25.73 58.20 -29.39
CA VAL A 831 -26.86 58.58 -28.53
C VAL A 831 -26.70 60.01 -28.03
N SER A 832 -25.47 60.39 -27.67
CA SER A 832 -25.10 61.77 -27.35
C SER A 832 -23.64 62.04 -27.70
N GLN A 833 -23.31 63.33 -27.85
CA GLN A 833 -21.94 63.79 -28.12
C GLN A 833 -21.60 64.97 -27.21
N HIS A 834 -20.41 64.94 -26.62
CA HIS A 834 -19.93 65.97 -25.70
C HIS A 834 -18.50 66.39 -26.08
N PRO A 835 -18.08 67.65 -25.85
CA PRO A 835 -16.68 68.05 -26.01
C PRO A 835 -15.76 67.18 -25.15
N LEU A 836 -14.52 66.88 -25.60
CA LEU A 836 -13.59 66.03 -24.86
C LEU A 836 -13.31 66.54 -23.43
N ASP A 837 -13.17 67.86 -23.27
CA ASP A 837 -12.87 68.53 -21.99
C ASP A 837 -14.07 68.66 -21.05
N ALA A 838 -15.27 68.59 -21.62
CA ALA A 838 -16.52 68.60 -20.88
C ALA A 838 -17.13 67.20 -20.94
N ALA A 839 -16.40 66.23 -20.38
CA ALA A 839 -16.83 64.84 -20.33
C ALA A 839 -18.22 64.75 -19.67
N PRO A 840 -19.14 63.93 -20.21
CA PRO A 840 -20.45 63.75 -19.59
C PRO A 840 -20.27 63.17 -18.16
N PRO A 841 -21.13 63.53 -17.19
CA PRO A 841 -20.99 63.09 -15.80
C PRO A 841 -20.83 61.57 -15.63
N GLN A 842 -21.44 60.79 -16.53
CA GLN A 842 -21.35 59.33 -16.56
C GLN A 842 -19.93 58.81 -16.85
N VAL A 843 -19.13 59.55 -17.62
CA VAL A 843 -17.72 59.20 -17.88
C VAL A 843 -16.87 59.42 -16.64
N GLY A 844 -17.11 60.50 -15.89
CA GLY A 844 -16.44 60.73 -14.60
C GLY A 844 -16.78 59.64 -13.58
N GLN A 845 -18.07 59.31 -13.45
CA GLN A 845 -18.52 58.23 -12.56
C GLN A 845 -17.91 56.87 -12.91
N LEU A 846 -17.82 56.53 -14.20
CA LEU A 846 -17.20 55.28 -14.64
C LEU A 846 -15.67 55.30 -14.44
N ALA A 847 -15.02 56.44 -14.66
CA ALA A 847 -13.59 56.58 -14.40
C ALA A 847 -13.27 56.38 -12.91
N ASP A 848 -14.07 56.96 -12.02
CA ASP A 848 -13.96 56.77 -10.57
C ASP A 848 -14.19 55.30 -10.17
N GLN A 849 -15.19 54.63 -10.79
CA GLN A 849 -15.49 53.22 -10.54
C GLN A 849 -14.38 52.26 -11.02
N LEU A 850 -13.70 52.60 -12.11
CA LEU A 850 -12.58 51.83 -12.65
C LEU A 850 -11.24 52.23 -12.02
N GLU A 851 -11.24 53.20 -11.09
CA GLU A 851 -10.04 53.78 -10.45
C GLU A 851 -9.03 54.37 -11.46
N VAL A 852 -9.53 54.96 -12.56
CA VAL A 852 -8.69 55.53 -13.63
C VAL A 852 -8.71 57.07 -13.62
N ASP A 853 -7.57 57.70 -13.84
CA ASP A 853 -7.45 59.16 -13.92
C ASP A 853 -7.99 59.69 -15.26
N LEU A 854 -9.20 60.26 -15.24
CA LEU A 854 -9.86 60.82 -16.42
C LEU A 854 -9.04 61.96 -17.07
N ALA A 855 -8.32 62.76 -16.27
CA ALA A 855 -7.53 63.86 -16.81
C ALA A 855 -6.32 63.32 -17.59
N GLN A 856 -5.68 62.26 -17.11
CA GLN A 856 -4.61 61.57 -17.84
C GLN A 856 -5.11 60.89 -19.11
N LEU A 857 -6.29 60.26 -19.07
CA LEU A 857 -6.91 59.65 -20.25
C LEU A 857 -7.24 60.68 -21.34
N VAL A 858 -7.82 61.82 -20.95
CA VAL A 858 -8.11 62.94 -21.87
C VAL A 858 -6.81 63.53 -22.45
N ALA A 859 -5.77 63.67 -21.62
CA ALA A 859 -4.45 64.11 -22.08
C ALA A 859 -3.83 63.12 -23.08
N ALA A 860 -3.90 61.82 -22.80
CA ALA A 860 -3.35 60.77 -23.65
C ALA A 860 -3.99 60.71 -25.05
N VAL A 861 -5.30 61.00 -25.15
CA VAL A 861 -6.01 61.13 -26.43
C VAL A 861 -5.58 62.40 -27.20
N ARG A 862 -5.11 63.45 -26.52
CA ARG A 862 -4.64 64.70 -27.15
C ARG A 862 -3.18 64.65 -27.63
N THR A 863 -2.31 63.96 -26.91
CA THR A 863 -0.85 64.02 -27.09
C THR A 863 -0.31 63.35 -28.36
N VAL A 864 -1.16 62.66 -29.13
CA VAL A 864 -0.75 62.05 -30.40
C VAL A 864 -1.25 62.94 -31.55
N SER A 865 -0.38 63.82 -32.06
CA SER A 865 -0.56 64.61 -33.29
C SER A 865 0.43 64.17 -34.35
#